data_AF-A0ABD1EL11-F1
#
_entry.id   AF-A0ABD1EL11-F1
#
_cell.length_a   1.000
_cell.length_b   1.000
_cell.length_c   1.000
_cell.angle_alpha   90.00
_cell.angle_beta   90.00
_cell.angle_gamma   90.00
#
_symmetry.space_group_name_H-M   'P 1'
#
loop_
_entity.id
_entity.type
_entity.pdbx_description
1 polymer ?
#
loop_
_entity_poly.entity_id
_entity_poly.type
_entity_poly.pdbx_seq_one_letter_code
_entity_poly.pdbx_strand_id
1 'polypeptide(L)'
;MRVRNTFELPDLDNLIKRHGILSNKVVVISIIGKSSLNSLGLKVKSIGRIFPTTNHKSNECYIRGSYDEEHEVLYLHLYSLLDTDVLIEKLIDDSTASEDFLAMNDKVKSSFCRHMLFLIYLSHIVILSHPNTSFDTNYIQYFKALDVLSKKLQEKIWDSLSEVGDLSSGWVNHGRPCTPRIIFHFERRNTLNKVSIKKLEHNLEDKIYHILKKTRIITTTGNSLFAIPLNDEFVYISEQPPKDNLSEAMKGLIQDCQPGGAMQVEAPFSSQPYLEKDFIKFLLVHIEQAKTKGFDDTVSSSRHPPAYFELPKLSDWIKAMKCLYELILKEEVSMAALCTDTRFSDQRCLKVLPLAVARYQEGLAPHYAKVEHEARLAVALGLFRAQARGPKYPQYELKLEMECQAHWENGRQQCEAASMTGNPCKLPKHPSDQEHISGFIYKSVCDCGKKIGPRDDPYTAIQANYIFYQQIAKECHCSKLERIEFPIFEPSIKEYKEATLNETEEPMSVLSDADRSVQLSPEVEKNLERQPSTTEYLPGMLTLNSPSGLLPVFSSWSLVCLGASSLYSHNVGLPEAYHPGFLNATNYLLPWDVTVGSKSKKAWPAINKFGNRARRGRSTSTIPQTVKVFIGMEYECSLGHRFMLSAPDRILKAAPGSIVKDTGHKIAECDMPLYYPCSCRPGKIAQLMRLHVVTPKAPVYCTLNPKIQPTAGSPIFISTTNGPTKLTQSAYWVMRLPFAYVADKEHFKQNMTGKLLQGAFGVIEAD
;
A
#
# COMPACT_ATOMS: atom_id res chain seq x y z
N MET A 1 -37.65 5.49 -53.48
CA MET A 1 -36.97 5.81 -52.20
C MET A 1 -37.76 6.89 -51.48
N ARG A 2 -38.65 6.55 -50.54
CA ARG A 2 -39.29 7.54 -49.65
C ARG A 2 -38.51 7.56 -48.33
N VAL A 3 -38.08 8.75 -47.93
CA VAL A 3 -37.27 9.03 -46.74
C VAL A 3 -38.04 8.57 -45.49
N ARG A 4 -37.45 7.68 -44.70
CA ARG A 4 -38.07 7.07 -43.51
C ARG A 4 -38.12 8.10 -42.36
N ASN A 5 -39.25 8.16 -41.65
CA ASN A 5 -39.53 9.14 -40.61
C ASN A 5 -38.99 8.71 -39.23
N THR A 6 -37.67 8.57 -39.11
CA THR A 6 -37.04 8.09 -37.87
C THR A 6 -36.54 9.22 -36.97
N PHE A 7 -36.61 9.00 -35.67
CA PHE A 7 -36.16 9.93 -34.61
C PHE A 7 -35.64 9.14 -33.40
N GLU A 8 -34.97 9.81 -32.46
CA GLU A 8 -34.40 9.18 -31.26
C GLU A 8 -34.84 9.95 -30.03
N LEU A 9 -35.50 9.29 -29.08
CA LEU A 9 -36.04 9.98 -27.91
C LEU A 9 -34.91 10.50 -27.01
N PRO A 10 -35.00 11.73 -26.48
CA PRO A 10 -36.18 12.62 -26.48
C PRO A 10 -36.22 13.62 -27.67
N ASP A 11 -35.26 13.58 -28.60
CA ASP A 11 -35.21 14.46 -29.75
C ASP A 11 -36.24 14.07 -30.82
N LEU A 12 -37.17 15.00 -31.06
CA LEU A 12 -38.30 14.84 -31.97
C LEU A 12 -38.28 15.90 -33.08
N ASP A 13 -37.18 16.63 -33.26
CA ASP A 13 -37.11 17.75 -34.21
C ASP A 13 -37.50 17.34 -35.64
N ASN A 14 -37.07 16.15 -36.06
CA ASN A 14 -37.41 15.60 -37.38
C ASN A 14 -38.90 15.31 -37.56
N LEU A 15 -39.61 15.01 -36.47
CA LEU A 15 -41.04 14.74 -36.47
C LEU A 15 -41.83 16.05 -36.40
N ILE A 16 -41.43 16.99 -35.53
CA ILE A 16 -42.13 18.27 -35.31
C ILE A 16 -42.03 19.21 -36.51
N LYS A 17 -40.91 19.18 -37.26
CA LYS A 17 -40.72 20.03 -38.46
C LYS A 17 -41.72 19.76 -39.58
N ARG A 18 -42.44 18.64 -39.56
CA ARG A 18 -43.46 18.30 -40.57
C ARG A 18 -44.80 18.92 -40.24
N HIS A 19 -45.32 19.68 -41.19
CA HIS A 19 -46.58 20.39 -41.04
C HIS A 19 -47.77 19.42 -41.24
N GLY A 20 -48.79 19.52 -40.39
CA GLY A 20 -50.07 18.82 -40.56
C GLY A 20 -50.21 17.44 -39.90
N ILE A 21 -49.12 16.81 -39.41
CA ILE A 21 -49.20 15.48 -38.78
C ILE A 21 -49.52 15.52 -37.27
N LEU A 22 -49.34 16.67 -36.63
CA LEU A 22 -49.47 16.82 -35.17
C LEU A 22 -50.92 16.60 -34.67
N SER A 23 -51.91 16.79 -35.54
CA SER A 23 -53.33 16.55 -35.24
C SER A 23 -53.77 15.10 -35.44
N ASN A 24 -52.95 14.24 -36.03
CA ASN A 24 -53.32 12.86 -36.32
C ASN A 24 -53.45 12.08 -35.01
N LYS A 25 -54.47 11.22 -34.94
CA LYS A 25 -54.61 10.25 -33.86
C LYS A 25 -53.72 9.05 -34.16
N VAL A 26 -52.89 8.66 -33.21
CA VAL A 26 -51.85 7.66 -33.46
C VAL A 26 -51.97 6.44 -32.55
N VAL A 27 -51.70 5.27 -33.11
CA VAL A 27 -51.51 4.03 -32.32
C VAL A 27 -50.02 3.88 -32.05
N VAL A 28 -49.65 3.61 -30.81
CA VAL A 28 -48.24 3.52 -30.38
C VAL A 28 -47.87 2.08 -30.09
N ILE A 29 -46.83 1.59 -30.77
CA ILE A 29 -46.32 0.22 -30.66
C ILE A 29 -44.88 0.26 -30.21
N SER A 30 -44.60 -0.32 -29.05
CA SER A 30 -43.23 -0.45 -28.53
C SER A 30 -42.68 -1.85 -28.71
N ILE A 31 -41.42 -1.94 -29.12
CA ILE A 31 -40.69 -3.20 -29.30
C ILE A 31 -39.57 -3.24 -28.27
N ILE A 32 -39.68 -4.20 -27.35
CA ILE A 32 -38.76 -4.42 -26.25
C ILE A 32 -38.31 -5.89 -26.22
N GLY A 33 -37.34 -6.22 -25.39
CA GLY A 33 -36.93 -7.60 -25.14
C GLY A 33 -35.47 -7.86 -25.47
N LYS A 34 -35.18 -9.07 -25.93
CA LYS A 34 -33.82 -9.53 -26.27
C LYS A 34 -33.73 -9.80 -27.76
N SER A 35 -32.56 -9.55 -28.33
CA SER A 35 -32.23 -9.95 -29.69
C SER A 35 -30.92 -10.72 -29.72
N SER A 36 -30.82 -11.59 -30.71
CA SER A 36 -29.56 -12.26 -31.02
C SER A 36 -28.73 -11.51 -32.03
N LEU A 37 -27.45 -11.86 -32.11
CA LEU A 37 -26.52 -11.28 -33.07
C LEU A 37 -27.12 -11.21 -34.48
N ASN A 38 -27.32 -10.00 -35.00
CA ASN A 38 -27.87 -9.80 -36.35
C ASN A 38 -27.36 -8.50 -36.97
N SER A 39 -27.26 -8.47 -38.31
CA SER A 39 -26.72 -7.33 -39.07
C SER A 39 -27.62 -6.09 -39.07
N LEU A 40 -28.89 -6.23 -38.67
CA LEU A 40 -29.86 -5.13 -38.70
C LEU A 40 -30.00 -4.44 -37.34
N GLY A 41 -29.51 -5.03 -36.25
CA GLY A 41 -29.75 -4.56 -34.88
C GLY A 41 -31.20 -4.76 -34.40
N LEU A 42 -32.03 -5.51 -35.11
CA LEU A 42 -33.48 -5.51 -34.91
C LEU A 42 -33.98 -6.71 -34.11
N LYS A 43 -34.90 -6.42 -33.18
CA LYS A 43 -35.65 -7.41 -32.40
C LYS A 43 -36.71 -8.15 -33.21
N VAL A 44 -37.29 -7.49 -34.20
CA VAL A 44 -38.34 -8.03 -35.07
C VAL A 44 -37.94 -7.73 -36.51
N LYS A 45 -37.37 -8.73 -37.18
CA LYS A 45 -36.75 -8.58 -38.50
C LYS A 45 -37.75 -8.23 -39.61
N SER A 46 -38.99 -8.69 -39.50
CA SER A 46 -40.09 -8.40 -40.43
C SER A 46 -40.43 -6.90 -40.50
N ILE A 47 -40.16 -6.15 -39.43
CA ILE A 47 -40.37 -4.70 -39.32
C ILE A 47 -39.15 -3.91 -39.85
N GLY A 48 -38.08 -4.56 -40.32
CA GLY A 48 -36.84 -3.89 -40.73
C GLY A 48 -36.92 -2.94 -41.93
N ARG A 49 -38.06 -2.89 -42.65
CA ARG A 49 -38.32 -1.82 -43.61
C ARG A 49 -38.63 -0.47 -42.94
N ILE A 50 -39.00 -0.48 -41.66
CA ILE A 50 -39.39 0.71 -40.89
C ILE A 50 -38.14 1.41 -40.32
N PHE A 51 -37.17 0.64 -39.81
CA PHE A 51 -35.92 1.18 -39.26
C PHE A 51 -34.77 1.07 -40.27
N PRO A 52 -34.06 2.16 -40.63
CA PRO A 52 -32.87 2.09 -41.46
C PRO A 52 -31.72 1.40 -40.71
N THR A 53 -30.91 0.63 -41.44
CA THR A 53 -29.63 0.12 -40.94
C THR A 53 -28.71 1.30 -40.70
N THR A 54 -28.34 1.54 -39.46
CA THR A 54 -27.37 2.58 -39.10
C THR A 54 -26.38 1.98 -38.12
N ASN A 55 -25.08 2.17 -38.36
CA ASN A 55 -24.02 1.86 -37.39
C ASN A 55 -24.07 2.91 -36.27
N HIS A 56 -24.99 2.76 -35.32
CA HIS A 56 -24.97 3.56 -34.10
C HIS A 56 -24.24 2.80 -33.01
N LYS A 57 -23.07 3.33 -32.63
CA LYS A 57 -22.35 2.90 -31.43
C LYS A 57 -22.94 3.66 -30.24
N SER A 58 -23.78 3.01 -29.46
CA SER A 58 -24.25 3.57 -28.20
C SER A 58 -23.91 2.62 -27.06
N ASN A 59 -23.24 3.16 -26.05
CA ASN A 59 -22.85 2.43 -24.85
C ASN A 59 -23.97 2.33 -23.81
N GLU A 60 -25.15 2.88 -24.12
CA GLU A 60 -26.30 2.97 -23.21
C GLU A 60 -27.60 2.53 -23.89
N CYS A 61 -28.65 2.33 -23.08
CA CYS A 61 -29.99 2.05 -23.61
C CYS A 61 -30.57 3.31 -24.26
N TYR A 62 -31.14 3.17 -25.45
CA TYR A 62 -31.78 4.28 -26.16
C TYR A 62 -33.02 3.80 -26.91
N ILE A 63 -33.93 4.74 -27.23
CA ILE A 63 -35.19 4.42 -27.90
C ILE A 63 -35.21 5.14 -29.24
N ARG A 64 -35.33 4.36 -30.32
CA ARG A 64 -35.51 4.87 -31.67
C ARG A 64 -36.98 4.78 -32.07
N GLY A 65 -37.54 5.89 -32.53
CA GLY A 65 -38.89 5.97 -33.03
C GLY A 65 -38.96 6.01 -34.55
N SER A 66 -40.08 5.56 -35.11
CA SER A 66 -40.44 5.74 -36.52
C SER A 66 -41.94 5.97 -36.64
N TYR A 67 -42.34 7.01 -37.40
CA TYR A 67 -43.74 7.29 -37.67
C TYR A 67 -44.17 6.79 -39.05
N ASP A 68 -45.13 5.87 -39.07
CA ASP A 68 -45.80 5.39 -40.27
C ASP A 68 -47.01 6.28 -40.57
N GLU A 69 -46.87 7.15 -41.57
CA GLU A 69 -47.93 8.06 -42.02
C GLU A 69 -49.11 7.34 -42.66
N GLU A 70 -48.88 6.19 -43.33
CA GLU A 70 -49.91 5.45 -44.05
C GLU A 70 -50.89 4.78 -43.09
N HIS A 71 -50.34 4.19 -42.02
CA HIS A 71 -51.13 3.49 -41.01
C HIS A 71 -51.34 4.31 -39.73
N GLU A 72 -50.83 5.54 -39.65
CA GLU A 72 -50.85 6.41 -38.46
C GLU A 72 -50.32 5.70 -37.20
N VAL A 73 -49.27 4.90 -37.36
CA VAL A 73 -48.67 4.10 -36.29
C VAL A 73 -47.31 4.67 -35.90
N LEU A 74 -47.10 4.85 -34.61
CA LEU A 74 -45.81 5.21 -34.05
C LEU A 74 -45.10 3.96 -33.51
N TYR A 75 -44.01 3.57 -34.16
CA TYR A 75 -43.17 2.46 -33.71
C TYR A 75 -42.04 2.99 -32.82
N LEU A 76 -41.87 2.42 -31.65
CA LEU A 76 -40.76 2.71 -30.73
C LEU A 76 -39.95 1.42 -30.54
N HIS A 77 -38.66 1.46 -30.82
CA HIS A 77 -37.77 0.32 -30.67
C HIS A 77 -36.71 0.63 -29.62
N LEU A 78 -36.71 -0.15 -28.54
CA LEU A 78 -35.72 -0.04 -27.48
C LEU A 78 -34.46 -0.79 -27.92
N TYR A 79 -33.32 -0.11 -27.94
CA TYR A 79 -32.00 -0.75 -28.00
C TYR A 79 -31.44 -0.77 -26.58
N SER A 80 -31.00 -1.94 -26.13
CA SER A 80 -30.55 -2.15 -24.76
C SER A 80 -29.33 -3.05 -24.72
N LEU A 81 -28.60 -3.03 -23.60
CA LEU A 81 -27.48 -3.93 -23.37
C LEU A 81 -27.90 -5.41 -23.18
N LEU A 82 -29.20 -5.73 -23.27
CA LEU A 82 -29.71 -7.10 -23.39
C LEU A 82 -29.71 -7.61 -24.84
N ASP A 83 -29.49 -6.72 -25.81
CA ASP A 83 -29.28 -7.06 -27.21
C ASP A 83 -27.84 -7.49 -27.42
N THR A 84 -27.65 -8.60 -28.13
CA THR A 84 -26.31 -9.17 -28.33
C THR A 84 -25.38 -8.19 -29.07
N ASP A 85 -25.94 -7.45 -30.04
CA ASP A 85 -25.20 -6.50 -30.87
C ASP A 85 -24.60 -5.36 -30.02
N VAL A 86 -25.45 -4.72 -29.21
CA VAL A 86 -25.09 -3.59 -28.33
C VAL A 86 -24.16 -4.04 -27.20
N LEU A 87 -24.40 -5.23 -26.64
CA LEU A 87 -23.54 -5.79 -25.59
C LEU A 87 -22.10 -6.03 -26.09
N ILE A 88 -21.95 -6.55 -27.31
CA ILE A 88 -20.62 -6.79 -27.91
C ILE A 88 -19.90 -5.46 -28.14
N GLU A 89 -20.59 -4.45 -28.68
CA GLU A 89 -20.00 -3.11 -28.86
C GLU A 89 -19.51 -2.53 -27.53
N LYS A 90 -20.34 -2.61 -26.48
CA LYS A 90 -19.96 -2.14 -25.14
C LYS A 90 -18.74 -2.86 -24.58
N LEU A 91 -18.66 -4.19 -24.74
CA LEU A 91 -17.53 -4.99 -24.25
C LEU A 91 -16.21 -4.72 -25.00
N ILE A 92 -16.29 -4.35 -26.29
CA ILE A 92 -15.12 -3.96 -27.08
C ILE A 92 -14.61 -2.59 -26.61
N ASP A 93 -15.52 -1.64 -26.42
CA ASP A 93 -15.17 -0.27 -26.00
C ASP A 93 -14.68 -0.21 -24.53
N ASP A 94 -15.22 -1.03 -23.62
CA ASP A 94 -14.87 -1.06 -22.19
C ASP A 94 -13.64 -1.94 -21.84
N SER A 95 -12.77 -2.26 -22.79
CA SER A 95 -11.57 -3.09 -22.55
C SER A 95 -10.62 -2.56 -21.46
N THR A 96 -10.84 -1.34 -20.95
CA THR A 96 -10.08 -0.68 -19.87
C THR A 96 -10.88 -0.44 -18.58
N ALA A 97 -12.16 -0.79 -18.49
CA ALA A 97 -13.00 -0.47 -17.34
C ALA A 97 -12.78 -1.45 -16.16
N SER A 98 -12.39 -0.93 -14.99
CA SER A 98 -12.13 -1.73 -13.77
C SER A 98 -13.38 -2.01 -12.92
N GLU A 99 -14.59 -1.80 -13.45
CA GLU A 99 -15.83 -2.06 -12.72
C GLU A 99 -16.15 -3.56 -12.69
N ASP A 100 -16.61 -4.06 -11.54
CA ASP A 100 -17.04 -5.45 -11.40
C ASP A 100 -18.26 -5.75 -12.29
N PHE A 101 -18.21 -6.87 -13.02
CA PHE A 101 -19.25 -7.28 -13.97
C PHE A 101 -20.66 -7.36 -13.33
N LEU A 102 -20.77 -7.82 -12.08
CA LEU A 102 -22.06 -7.95 -11.41
C LEU A 102 -22.65 -6.57 -11.08
N ALA A 103 -21.81 -5.61 -10.72
CA ALA A 103 -22.24 -4.23 -10.51
C ALA A 103 -22.69 -3.58 -11.83
N MET A 104 -21.96 -3.84 -12.93
CA MET A 104 -22.37 -3.40 -14.27
C MET A 104 -23.72 -4.04 -14.67
N ASN A 105 -23.87 -5.35 -14.48
CA ASN A 105 -25.11 -6.07 -14.78
C ASN A 105 -26.32 -5.50 -14.03
N ASP A 106 -26.13 -5.12 -12.76
CA ASP A 106 -27.19 -4.47 -11.96
C ASP A 106 -27.61 -3.11 -12.55
N LYS A 107 -26.64 -2.31 -13.03
CA LYS A 107 -26.92 -1.05 -13.77
C LYS A 107 -27.70 -1.34 -15.07
N VAL A 108 -27.28 -2.36 -15.82
CA VAL A 108 -27.97 -2.80 -17.07
C VAL A 108 -29.42 -3.19 -16.80
N LYS A 109 -29.65 -4.08 -15.83
CA LYS A 109 -31.01 -4.53 -15.46
C LYS A 109 -31.88 -3.35 -15.03
N SER A 110 -31.34 -2.45 -14.21
CA SER A 110 -32.05 -1.27 -13.70
C SER A 110 -32.40 -0.31 -14.83
N SER A 111 -31.45 -0.03 -15.73
CA SER A 111 -31.68 0.82 -16.90
C SER A 111 -32.73 0.22 -17.83
N PHE A 112 -32.61 -1.05 -18.20
CA PHE A 112 -33.59 -1.75 -19.03
C PHE A 112 -34.99 -1.70 -18.41
N CYS A 113 -35.11 -1.92 -17.10
CA CYS A 113 -36.38 -1.88 -16.38
C CYS A 113 -37.04 -0.49 -16.44
N ARG A 114 -36.28 0.60 -16.24
CA ARG A 114 -36.82 1.97 -16.36
C ARG A 114 -37.32 2.29 -17.78
N HIS A 115 -36.55 1.92 -18.80
CA HIS A 115 -36.96 2.08 -20.20
C HIS A 115 -38.20 1.25 -20.54
N MET A 116 -38.27 0.03 -20.02
CA MET A 116 -39.45 -0.83 -20.18
C MET A 116 -40.69 -0.22 -19.53
N LEU A 117 -40.57 0.36 -18.32
CA LEU A 117 -41.69 1.06 -17.67
C LEU A 117 -42.16 2.24 -18.49
N PHE A 118 -41.23 3.09 -18.92
CA PHE A 118 -41.50 4.27 -19.74
C PHE A 118 -42.27 3.89 -21.02
N LEU A 119 -41.85 2.84 -21.73
CA LEU A 119 -42.54 2.38 -22.93
C LEU A 119 -43.92 1.79 -22.64
N ILE A 120 -44.13 1.11 -21.51
CA ILE A 120 -45.45 0.61 -21.08
C ILE A 120 -46.43 1.77 -20.85
N TYR A 121 -45.98 2.89 -20.28
CA TYR A 121 -46.84 4.06 -20.05
C TYR A 121 -47.22 4.82 -21.33
N LEU A 122 -46.45 4.68 -22.41
CA LEU A 122 -46.65 5.41 -23.66
C LEU A 122 -47.35 4.60 -24.78
N SER A 123 -47.49 3.29 -24.60
CA SER A 123 -47.87 2.38 -25.69
C SER A 123 -49.30 1.90 -25.57
N HIS A 124 -49.86 1.52 -26.72
CA HIS A 124 -51.08 0.73 -26.81
C HIS A 124 -50.73 -0.76 -26.95
N ILE A 125 -49.69 -1.07 -27.72
CA ILE A 125 -49.23 -2.44 -27.95
C ILE A 125 -47.74 -2.50 -27.61
N VAL A 126 -47.34 -3.53 -26.86
CA VAL A 126 -45.94 -3.78 -26.50
C VAL A 126 -45.55 -5.16 -27.01
N ILE A 127 -44.61 -5.22 -27.93
CA ILE A 127 -44.06 -6.46 -28.48
C ILE A 127 -42.82 -6.83 -27.67
N LEU A 128 -42.89 -7.96 -26.97
CA LEU A 128 -41.76 -8.56 -26.27
C LEU A 128 -41.09 -9.60 -27.17
N SER A 129 -39.94 -9.23 -27.74
CA SER A 129 -39.15 -10.14 -28.57
C SER A 129 -38.19 -10.99 -27.75
N HIS A 130 -38.05 -12.26 -28.13
CA HIS A 130 -37.09 -13.19 -27.55
C HIS A 130 -36.51 -14.13 -28.62
N PRO A 131 -35.19 -14.35 -28.65
CA PRO A 131 -34.53 -15.07 -29.75
C PRO A 131 -34.72 -16.59 -29.74
N ASN A 132 -35.42 -17.15 -28.74
CA ASN A 132 -35.70 -18.58 -28.60
C ASN A 132 -37.19 -18.83 -28.41
N THR A 133 -37.68 -20.02 -28.75
CA THR A 133 -39.10 -20.45 -28.62
C THR A 133 -39.53 -20.82 -27.20
N SER A 134 -38.97 -20.18 -26.17
CA SER A 134 -39.27 -20.42 -24.77
C SER A 134 -39.39 -19.09 -24.03
N PHE A 135 -40.41 -18.96 -23.18
CA PHE A 135 -40.59 -17.79 -22.34
C PHE A 135 -39.47 -17.69 -21.30
N ASP A 136 -38.79 -16.54 -21.25
CA ASP A 136 -37.74 -16.26 -20.27
C ASP A 136 -38.35 -15.84 -18.92
N THR A 137 -38.16 -16.70 -17.92
CA THR A 137 -38.67 -16.48 -16.56
C THR A 137 -38.05 -15.28 -15.86
N ASN A 138 -36.91 -14.74 -16.33
CA ASN A 138 -36.32 -13.52 -15.76
C ASN A 138 -37.26 -12.32 -15.90
N TYR A 139 -38.12 -12.28 -16.93
CA TYR A 139 -39.15 -11.24 -17.07
C TYR A 139 -40.11 -11.18 -15.89
N ILE A 140 -40.32 -12.28 -15.15
CA ILE A 140 -41.14 -12.26 -13.92
C ILE A 140 -40.54 -11.30 -12.88
N GLN A 141 -39.21 -11.28 -12.74
CA GLN A 141 -38.53 -10.37 -11.81
C GLN A 141 -38.67 -8.91 -12.28
N TYR A 142 -38.49 -8.66 -13.58
CA TYR A 142 -38.70 -7.34 -14.17
C TYR A 142 -40.13 -6.86 -13.98
N PHE A 143 -41.14 -7.66 -14.32
CA PHE A 143 -42.57 -7.30 -14.17
C PHE A 143 -42.95 -6.98 -12.73
N LYS A 144 -42.45 -7.76 -11.75
CA LYS A 144 -42.68 -7.46 -10.33
C LYS A 144 -41.99 -6.17 -9.90
N ALA A 145 -40.75 -5.94 -10.37
CA ALA A 145 -40.03 -4.71 -10.06
C ALA A 145 -40.71 -3.48 -10.69
N LEU A 146 -41.24 -3.62 -11.91
CA LEU A 146 -42.03 -2.60 -12.61
C LEU A 146 -43.31 -2.25 -11.84
N ASP A 147 -44.01 -3.24 -11.29
CA ASP A 147 -45.25 -3.00 -10.55
C ASP A 147 -44.99 -2.21 -9.26
N VAL A 148 -43.89 -2.54 -8.57
CA VAL A 148 -43.43 -1.78 -7.40
C VAL A 148 -43.02 -0.36 -7.78
N LEU A 149 -42.26 -0.20 -8.87
CA LEU A 149 -41.81 1.11 -9.35
C LEU A 149 -42.98 2.00 -9.82
N SER A 150 -43.93 1.42 -10.56
CA SER A 150 -45.15 2.06 -11.04
C SER A 150 -45.96 2.65 -9.88
N LYS A 151 -46.20 1.86 -8.82
CA LYS A 151 -46.91 2.32 -7.61
C LYS A 151 -46.16 3.44 -6.89
N LYS A 152 -44.83 3.35 -6.81
CA LYS A 152 -43.99 4.38 -6.18
C LYS A 152 -44.00 5.71 -6.95
N LEU A 153 -44.07 5.65 -8.28
CA LEU A 153 -44.07 6.83 -9.13
C LEU A 153 -45.48 7.38 -9.44
N GLN A 154 -46.54 6.67 -9.04
CA GLN A 154 -47.91 6.99 -9.43
C GLN A 154 -48.32 8.43 -9.08
N GLU A 155 -48.05 8.90 -7.86
CA GLU A 155 -48.36 10.27 -7.42
C GLU A 155 -47.58 11.30 -8.25
N LYS A 156 -46.26 11.10 -8.41
CA LYS A 156 -45.41 11.98 -9.22
C LYS A 156 -45.84 12.05 -10.68
N ILE A 157 -46.27 10.92 -11.25
CA ILE A 157 -46.77 10.84 -12.63
C ILE A 157 -48.06 11.64 -12.76
N TRP A 158 -48.97 11.53 -11.79
CA TRP A 158 -50.22 12.31 -11.79
C TRP A 158 -49.93 13.81 -11.77
N ASP A 159 -49.09 14.25 -10.82
CA ASP A 159 -48.72 15.66 -10.69
C ASP A 159 -48.12 16.18 -12.00
N SER A 160 -47.12 15.47 -12.54
CA SER A 160 -46.40 15.90 -13.74
C SER A 160 -47.28 15.93 -15.00
N LEU A 161 -48.23 14.99 -15.14
CA LEU A 161 -49.17 14.97 -16.27
C LEU A 161 -50.29 16.01 -16.12
N SER A 162 -50.67 16.36 -14.88
CA SER A 162 -51.69 17.38 -14.63
C SER A 162 -51.23 18.79 -15.03
N GLU A 163 -49.93 19.04 -15.00
CA GLU A 163 -49.31 20.28 -15.50
C GLU A 163 -49.39 20.39 -17.03
N VAL A 164 -49.59 19.28 -17.74
CA VAL A 164 -49.77 19.25 -19.19
C VAL A 164 -51.25 19.55 -19.50
N GLY A 165 -51.62 20.82 -19.49
CA GLY A 165 -53.02 21.30 -19.55
C GLY A 165 -53.87 20.87 -20.76
N ASP A 166 -53.31 20.20 -21.77
CA ASP A 166 -54.02 19.72 -22.96
C ASP A 166 -54.41 18.23 -22.90
N LEU A 167 -54.05 17.50 -21.84
CA LEU A 167 -54.40 16.08 -21.68
C LEU A 167 -55.82 15.87 -21.14
N SER A 168 -56.46 14.76 -21.53
CA SER A 168 -57.77 14.41 -21.00
C SER A 168 -57.69 14.04 -19.51
N SER A 169 -58.78 14.29 -18.77
CA SER A 169 -58.86 13.89 -17.35
C SER A 169 -58.76 12.37 -17.18
N GLY A 170 -59.19 11.59 -18.16
CA GLY A 170 -59.05 10.13 -18.17
C GLY A 170 -57.58 9.70 -18.22
N TRP A 171 -56.77 10.34 -19.07
CA TRP A 171 -55.35 10.01 -19.23
C TRP A 171 -54.61 10.37 -17.95
N VAL A 172 -54.82 11.58 -17.44
CA VAL A 172 -54.18 12.06 -16.22
C VAL A 172 -54.47 11.13 -15.03
N ASN A 173 -55.73 10.70 -14.86
CA ASN A 173 -56.12 9.80 -13.76
C ASN A 173 -55.47 8.40 -13.84
N HIS A 174 -55.25 7.88 -15.04
CA HIS A 174 -54.63 6.56 -15.24
C HIS A 174 -53.11 6.63 -15.47
N GLY A 175 -52.56 7.81 -15.72
CA GLY A 175 -51.15 8.07 -16.06
C GLY A 175 -50.72 7.60 -17.46
N ARG A 176 -51.63 7.02 -18.27
CA ARG A 176 -51.35 6.37 -19.56
C ARG A 176 -52.59 6.41 -20.47
N PRO A 177 -52.46 6.30 -21.81
CA PRO A 177 -53.59 6.35 -22.74
C PRO A 177 -54.49 5.10 -22.69
N CYS A 178 -53.91 3.94 -22.38
CA CYS A 178 -54.65 2.70 -22.11
C CYS A 178 -53.77 1.73 -21.32
N THR A 179 -54.34 0.61 -20.87
CA THR A 179 -53.54 -0.54 -20.42
C THR A 179 -53.02 -1.27 -21.67
N PRO A 180 -51.70 -1.31 -21.93
CA PRO A 180 -51.19 -1.86 -23.19
C PRO A 180 -51.38 -3.37 -23.30
N ARG A 181 -51.62 -3.87 -24.51
CA ARG A 181 -51.55 -5.30 -24.84
C ARG A 181 -50.11 -5.74 -25.03
N ILE A 182 -49.71 -6.83 -24.37
CA ILE A 182 -48.40 -7.44 -24.61
C ILE A 182 -48.51 -8.57 -25.64
N ILE A 183 -47.68 -8.52 -26.67
CA ILE A 183 -47.56 -9.53 -27.72
C ILE A 183 -46.18 -10.16 -27.61
N PHE A 184 -46.08 -11.48 -27.65
CA PHE A 184 -44.81 -12.19 -27.59
C PHE A 184 -44.34 -12.58 -28.99
N HIS A 185 -43.16 -12.12 -29.36
CA HIS A 185 -42.51 -12.48 -30.60
C HIS A 185 -41.32 -13.40 -30.29
N PHE A 186 -41.35 -14.62 -30.82
CA PHE A 186 -40.26 -15.58 -30.65
C PHE A 186 -39.58 -15.87 -31.98
N GLU A 187 -38.27 -16.07 -31.95
CA GLU A 187 -37.53 -16.58 -33.11
C GLU A 187 -37.27 -18.08 -32.99
N ARG A 188 -37.52 -18.81 -34.09
CA ARG A 188 -37.20 -20.23 -34.21
C ARG A 188 -36.10 -20.43 -35.24
N ARG A 189 -34.91 -20.83 -34.79
CA ARG A 189 -33.76 -21.06 -35.69
C ARG A 189 -33.68 -22.47 -36.26
N ASN A 190 -34.30 -23.45 -35.62
CA ASN A 190 -34.14 -24.85 -35.99
C ASN A 190 -35.48 -25.46 -36.46
N THR A 191 -35.56 -25.75 -37.75
CA THR A 191 -36.74 -26.32 -38.43
C THR A 191 -36.71 -27.84 -38.52
N LEU A 192 -35.66 -28.51 -38.00
CA LEU A 192 -35.49 -29.97 -38.07
C LEU A 192 -36.64 -30.78 -37.45
N ASN A 193 -37.40 -30.19 -36.52
CA ASN A 193 -38.57 -30.83 -35.92
C ASN A 193 -39.87 -30.43 -36.66
N LYS A 194 -40.55 -31.42 -37.28
CA LYS A 194 -41.86 -31.32 -37.95
C LYS A 194 -43.05 -30.99 -37.02
N VAL A 195 -42.85 -30.17 -35.99
CA VAL A 195 -43.92 -29.73 -35.09
C VAL A 195 -44.66 -28.57 -35.75
N SER A 196 -46.00 -28.65 -35.79
CA SER A 196 -46.87 -27.57 -36.25
C SER A 196 -46.66 -26.30 -35.42
N ILE A 197 -46.32 -25.19 -36.08
CA ILE A 197 -46.05 -23.89 -35.46
C ILE A 197 -47.26 -23.39 -34.69
N LYS A 198 -48.46 -23.49 -35.27
CA LYS A 198 -49.70 -23.08 -34.60
C LYS A 198 -49.93 -23.81 -33.27
N LYS A 199 -49.61 -25.11 -33.23
CA LYS A 199 -49.70 -25.89 -31.99
C LYS A 199 -48.70 -25.39 -30.94
N LEU A 200 -47.50 -24.98 -31.38
CA LEU A 200 -46.48 -24.44 -30.49
C LEU A 200 -46.87 -23.04 -29.97
N GLU A 201 -47.44 -22.19 -30.81
CA GLU A 201 -47.97 -20.87 -30.43
C GLU A 201 -49.07 -21.00 -29.38
N HIS A 202 -50.12 -21.80 -29.62
CA HIS A 202 -51.18 -22.04 -28.63
C HIS A 202 -50.61 -22.60 -27.31
N ASN A 203 -49.65 -23.53 -27.39
CA ASN A 203 -49.02 -24.08 -26.18
C ASN A 203 -48.23 -23.02 -25.40
N LEU A 204 -47.57 -22.10 -26.10
CA LEU A 204 -46.87 -20.98 -25.48
C LEU A 204 -47.85 -19.96 -24.91
N GLU A 205 -48.97 -19.67 -25.57
CA GLU A 205 -50.03 -18.81 -25.07
C GLU A 205 -50.55 -19.32 -23.72
N ASP A 206 -50.96 -20.59 -23.67
CA ASP A 206 -51.44 -21.24 -22.44
C ASP A 206 -50.39 -21.17 -21.31
N LYS A 207 -49.13 -21.50 -21.63
CA LYS A 207 -48.03 -21.47 -20.67
C LYS A 207 -47.77 -20.08 -20.13
N ILE A 208 -47.68 -19.08 -21.01
CA ILE A 208 -47.41 -17.69 -20.64
C ILE A 208 -48.57 -17.17 -19.79
N TYR A 209 -49.81 -17.39 -20.21
CA TYR A 209 -50.99 -16.99 -19.44
C TYR A 209 -50.98 -17.63 -18.04
N HIS A 210 -50.72 -18.93 -17.93
CA HIS A 210 -50.62 -19.62 -16.64
C HIS A 210 -49.49 -19.09 -15.76
N ILE A 211 -48.30 -18.84 -16.32
CA ILE A 211 -47.16 -18.27 -15.59
C ILE A 211 -47.51 -16.88 -15.05
N LEU A 212 -48.02 -15.98 -15.91
CA LEU A 212 -48.36 -14.61 -15.53
C LEU A 212 -49.48 -14.57 -14.47
N LYS A 213 -50.50 -15.43 -14.61
CA LYS A 213 -51.59 -15.54 -13.65
C LYS A 213 -51.12 -16.12 -12.31
N LYS A 214 -50.34 -17.21 -12.33
CA LYS A 214 -49.81 -17.85 -11.11
C LYS A 214 -48.87 -16.94 -10.33
N THR A 215 -48.08 -16.12 -11.04
CA THR A 215 -47.17 -15.14 -10.45
C THR A 215 -47.84 -13.83 -10.04
N ARG A 216 -49.15 -13.68 -10.29
CA ARG A 216 -49.98 -12.49 -10.01
C ARG A 216 -49.53 -11.22 -10.75
N ILE A 217 -48.93 -11.36 -11.92
CA ILE A 217 -48.54 -10.21 -12.77
C ILE A 217 -49.77 -9.64 -13.49
N ILE A 218 -50.65 -10.53 -13.97
CA ILE A 218 -51.95 -10.14 -14.50
C ILE A 218 -53.02 -10.43 -13.45
N THR A 219 -53.93 -9.48 -13.24
CA THR A 219 -55.01 -9.55 -12.25
C THR A 219 -56.35 -9.24 -12.89
N THR A 220 -57.42 -9.74 -12.29
CA THR A 220 -58.80 -9.57 -12.77
C THR A 220 -59.37 -8.18 -12.48
N THR A 221 -58.66 -7.36 -11.68
CA THR A 221 -59.18 -6.12 -11.09
C THR A 221 -58.77 -4.84 -11.85
N GLY A 222 -58.29 -4.95 -13.08
CA GLY A 222 -58.03 -3.80 -13.98
C GLY A 222 -56.78 -2.95 -13.70
N ASN A 223 -56.12 -3.12 -12.54
CA ASN A 223 -54.91 -2.37 -12.16
C ASN A 223 -53.59 -3.07 -12.54
N SER A 224 -53.54 -3.78 -13.67
CA SER A 224 -52.30 -4.43 -14.14
C SER A 224 -51.45 -3.48 -15.00
N LEU A 225 -50.15 -3.74 -15.06
CA LEU A 225 -49.23 -2.96 -15.92
C LEU A 225 -49.56 -3.11 -17.41
N PHE A 226 -49.99 -4.30 -17.82
CA PHE A 226 -50.37 -4.64 -19.19
C PHE A 226 -51.47 -5.70 -19.17
N ALA A 227 -52.10 -5.91 -20.32
CA ALA A 227 -53.15 -6.88 -20.56
C ALA A 227 -52.71 -7.97 -21.56
N ILE A 228 -53.34 -9.14 -21.48
CA ILE A 228 -53.19 -10.24 -22.43
C ILE A 228 -54.51 -10.34 -23.22
N PRO A 229 -54.48 -10.33 -24.56
CA PRO A 229 -55.67 -10.52 -25.37
C PRO A 229 -56.37 -11.84 -25.04
N LEU A 230 -57.70 -11.80 -24.86
CA LEU A 230 -58.48 -13.00 -24.49
C LEU A 230 -58.96 -13.81 -25.69
N ASN A 231 -59.32 -13.12 -26.78
CA ASN A 231 -59.95 -13.72 -27.96
C ASN A 231 -59.05 -13.68 -29.20
N ASP A 232 -57.92 -12.97 -29.13
CA ASP A 232 -57.00 -12.75 -30.24
C ASP A 232 -55.68 -13.47 -29.96
N GLU A 233 -55.05 -13.98 -31.02
CA GLU A 233 -53.70 -14.58 -30.94
C GLU A 233 -52.70 -13.51 -30.44
N PHE A 234 -51.86 -13.87 -29.45
CA PHE A 234 -50.90 -12.95 -28.83
C PHE A 234 -49.46 -13.48 -28.80
N VAL A 235 -49.23 -14.70 -29.30
CA VAL A 235 -47.90 -15.26 -29.53
C VAL A 235 -47.66 -15.46 -31.01
N TYR A 236 -46.54 -14.97 -31.51
CA TYR A 236 -46.08 -15.21 -32.88
C TYR A 236 -44.68 -15.82 -32.88
N ILE A 237 -44.48 -16.88 -33.67
CA ILE A 237 -43.17 -17.50 -33.88
C ILE A 237 -42.69 -17.21 -35.29
N SER A 238 -41.61 -16.44 -35.39
CA SER A 238 -40.91 -16.17 -36.65
C SER A 238 -39.96 -17.32 -36.99
N GLU A 239 -40.16 -17.91 -38.17
CA GLU A 239 -39.23 -18.87 -38.77
C GLU A 239 -38.31 -18.20 -39.80
N GLN A 240 -38.31 -16.87 -39.90
CA GLN A 240 -37.46 -16.18 -40.87
C GLN A 240 -35.99 -16.51 -40.59
N PRO A 241 -35.29 -17.19 -41.52
CA PRO A 241 -33.86 -17.38 -41.37
C PRO A 241 -33.20 -15.99 -41.35
N PRO A 242 -32.06 -15.81 -40.64
CA PRO A 242 -31.30 -14.57 -40.75
C PRO A 242 -31.03 -14.32 -42.24
N LYS A 243 -31.50 -13.17 -42.75
CA LYS A 243 -31.19 -12.71 -44.10
C LYS A 243 -29.71 -12.35 -44.13
N ASP A 244 -28.88 -13.35 -44.36
CA ASP A 244 -27.51 -13.12 -44.75
C ASP A 244 -27.52 -12.76 -46.24
N ASN A 245 -27.36 -11.47 -46.53
CA ASN A 245 -27.31 -10.95 -47.90
C ASN A 245 -26.26 -11.69 -48.74
N LEU A 246 -25.17 -12.16 -48.12
CA LEU A 246 -24.16 -12.96 -48.80
C LEU A 246 -24.72 -14.34 -49.14
N SER A 247 -25.34 -15.05 -48.19
CA SER A 247 -26.00 -16.33 -48.45
C SER A 247 -27.14 -16.22 -49.48
N GLU A 248 -27.91 -15.14 -49.47
CA GLU A 248 -28.99 -14.90 -50.44
C GLU A 248 -28.43 -14.59 -51.83
N ALA A 249 -27.38 -13.76 -51.93
CA ALA A 249 -26.65 -13.52 -53.17
C ALA A 249 -25.97 -14.79 -53.70
N MET A 250 -25.39 -15.62 -52.81
CA MET A 250 -24.80 -16.91 -53.18
C MET A 250 -25.86 -17.90 -53.66
N LYS A 251 -27.03 -17.96 -53.02
CA LYS A 251 -28.17 -18.78 -53.49
C LYS A 251 -28.66 -18.33 -54.85
N GLY A 252 -28.83 -17.02 -55.04
CA GLY A 252 -29.18 -16.44 -56.34
C GLY A 252 -28.14 -16.80 -57.41
N LEU A 253 -26.85 -16.63 -57.10
CA LEU A 253 -25.76 -17.00 -58.01
C LEU A 253 -25.77 -18.51 -58.33
N ILE A 254 -25.95 -19.37 -57.34
CA ILE A 254 -26.05 -20.82 -57.54
C ILE A 254 -27.22 -21.15 -58.45
N GLN A 255 -28.36 -20.48 -58.27
CA GLN A 255 -29.57 -20.68 -59.07
C GLN A 255 -29.36 -20.19 -60.52
N ASP A 256 -28.71 -19.05 -60.71
CA ASP A 256 -28.40 -18.46 -62.01
C ASP A 256 -27.36 -19.28 -62.79
N CYS A 257 -26.46 -19.98 -62.10
CA CYS A 257 -25.44 -20.83 -62.70
C CYS A 257 -25.92 -22.27 -63.04
N GLN A 258 -27.17 -22.65 -62.71
CA GLN A 258 -27.70 -23.97 -63.08
C GLN A 258 -28.06 -24.03 -64.58
N PRO A 259 -27.63 -25.07 -65.33
CA PRO A 259 -27.95 -25.21 -66.74
C PRO A 259 -29.47 -25.40 -66.91
N GLY A 260 -30.14 -24.38 -67.46
CA GLY A 260 -31.60 -24.34 -67.58
C GLY A 260 -32.29 -23.21 -66.81
N GLY A 261 -31.58 -22.19 -66.30
CA GLY A 261 -32.16 -21.03 -65.58
C GLY A 261 -33.27 -20.23 -66.28
N ALA A 262 -33.59 -20.54 -67.55
CA ALA A 262 -34.75 -20.02 -68.26
C ALA A 262 -36.00 -20.95 -68.23
N MET A 263 -35.90 -22.15 -67.66
CA MET A 263 -36.99 -23.12 -67.57
C MET A 263 -37.28 -23.40 -66.08
N GLN A 264 -38.25 -22.66 -65.54
CA GLN A 264 -38.79 -22.93 -64.21
C GLN A 264 -39.40 -24.34 -64.20
N VAL A 265 -38.71 -25.30 -63.59
CA VAL A 265 -39.31 -26.58 -63.21
C VAL A 265 -39.92 -26.36 -61.83
N GLU A 266 -41.23 -26.10 -61.78
CA GLU A 266 -41.97 -26.28 -60.53
C GLU A 266 -41.91 -27.76 -60.14
N ALA A 267 -41.37 -28.04 -58.94
CA ALA A 267 -41.28 -29.39 -58.41
C ALA A 267 -42.70 -29.97 -58.21
N PRO A 268 -43.08 -31.12 -58.80
CA PRO A 268 -44.48 -31.59 -58.78
C PRO A 268 -44.97 -32.20 -57.45
N PHE A 269 -44.20 -32.15 -56.35
CA PHE A 269 -44.58 -32.81 -55.09
C PHE A 269 -44.29 -31.94 -53.87
N SER A 270 -45.00 -30.81 -53.75
CA SER A 270 -45.31 -30.22 -52.44
C SER A 270 -46.63 -29.46 -52.51
N SER A 271 -47.73 -30.21 -52.66
CA SER A 271 -49.09 -29.67 -52.57
C SER A 271 -49.48 -29.44 -51.10
N GLN A 272 -48.83 -28.48 -50.46
CA GLN A 272 -49.48 -27.63 -49.48
C GLN A 272 -49.05 -26.19 -49.79
N PRO A 273 -49.99 -25.24 -50.02
CA PRO A 273 -49.62 -23.85 -50.07
C PRO A 273 -49.05 -23.49 -48.69
N TYR A 274 -47.74 -23.33 -48.59
CA TYR A 274 -47.12 -22.61 -47.49
C TYR A 274 -47.67 -21.18 -47.58
N LEU A 275 -48.79 -20.91 -46.89
CA LEU A 275 -49.19 -19.54 -46.61
C LEU A 275 -48.06 -18.95 -45.76
N GLU A 276 -47.20 -18.13 -46.36
CA GLU A 276 -46.20 -17.38 -45.61
C GLU A 276 -46.90 -16.59 -44.51
N LYS A 277 -46.61 -16.95 -43.26
CA LYS A 277 -47.15 -16.28 -42.08
C LYS A 277 -46.53 -14.89 -42.00
N ASP A 278 -47.30 -13.85 -42.28
CA ASP A 278 -46.83 -12.46 -42.24
C ASP A 278 -47.10 -11.83 -40.87
N PHE A 279 -46.03 -11.42 -40.18
CA PHE A 279 -46.11 -10.75 -38.87
C PHE A 279 -46.89 -9.43 -38.95
N ILE A 280 -46.81 -8.70 -40.06
CA ILE A 280 -47.52 -7.43 -40.21
C ILE A 280 -49.03 -7.68 -40.23
N LYS A 281 -49.49 -8.72 -40.94
CA LYS A 281 -50.91 -9.11 -40.94
C LYS A 281 -51.40 -9.52 -39.55
N PHE A 282 -50.57 -10.25 -38.80
CA PHE A 282 -50.85 -10.58 -37.41
C PHE A 282 -51.00 -9.33 -36.53
N LEU A 283 -50.09 -8.36 -36.67
CA LEU A 283 -50.10 -7.12 -35.89
C LEU A 283 -51.27 -6.19 -36.28
N LEU A 284 -51.65 -6.15 -37.56
CA LEU A 284 -52.74 -5.32 -38.08
C LEU A 284 -54.08 -5.61 -37.40
N VAL A 285 -54.35 -6.86 -37.00
CA VAL A 285 -55.58 -7.21 -36.25
C VAL A 285 -55.68 -6.40 -34.96
N HIS A 286 -54.57 -6.29 -34.22
CA HIS A 286 -54.51 -5.54 -32.96
C HIS A 286 -54.53 -4.02 -33.20
N ILE A 287 -53.91 -3.54 -34.28
CA ILE A 287 -53.90 -2.12 -34.65
C ILE A 287 -55.32 -1.65 -35.02
N GLU A 288 -56.02 -2.40 -35.86
CA GLU A 288 -57.40 -2.06 -36.27
C GLU A 288 -58.36 -2.08 -35.08
N GLN A 289 -58.17 -3.02 -34.16
CA GLN A 289 -58.95 -3.05 -32.92
C GLN A 289 -58.70 -1.81 -32.06
N ALA A 290 -57.43 -1.39 -31.92
CA ALA A 290 -57.06 -0.16 -31.21
C ALA A 290 -57.70 1.08 -31.86
N LYS A 291 -57.73 1.15 -33.20
CA LYS A 291 -58.30 2.29 -33.93
C LYS A 291 -59.82 2.37 -33.84
N THR A 292 -60.50 1.23 -33.79
CA THR A 292 -61.97 1.17 -33.93
C THR A 292 -62.70 1.03 -32.60
N LYS A 293 -62.35 0.02 -31.78
CA LYS A 293 -63.11 -0.38 -30.58
C LYS A 293 -62.38 -0.10 -29.27
N GLY A 294 -61.06 0.01 -29.30
CA GLY A 294 -60.22 0.00 -28.10
C GLY A 294 -60.07 -1.40 -27.52
N PHE A 295 -59.34 -1.50 -26.41
CA PHE A 295 -59.05 -2.78 -25.73
C PHE A 295 -59.94 -2.98 -24.50
N ASP A 296 -60.61 -4.12 -24.45
CA ASP A 296 -61.34 -4.58 -23.26
C ASP A 296 -60.98 -6.04 -22.98
N ASP A 297 -59.80 -6.24 -22.41
CA ASP A 297 -59.24 -7.56 -22.10
C ASP A 297 -59.43 -7.95 -20.63
N THR A 298 -60.30 -7.24 -19.90
CA THR A 298 -60.53 -7.52 -18.49
C THR A 298 -61.54 -8.66 -18.31
N VAL A 299 -61.14 -9.74 -17.63
CA VAL A 299 -62.01 -10.89 -17.35
C VAL A 299 -62.95 -10.57 -16.17
N SER A 300 -63.80 -9.58 -16.28
CA SER A 300 -64.77 -9.27 -15.22
C SER A 300 -66.18 -9.66 -15.63
N SER A 301 -66.92 -10.29 -14.70
CA SER A 301 -68.38 -10.40 -14.81
C SER A 301 -68.99 -9.02 -15.04
N SER A 302 -70.06 -8.99 -15.82
CA SER A 302 -70.71 -7.90 -16.59
C SER A 302 -71.12 -6.60 -15.84
N ARG A 303 -70.49 -6.25 -14.71
CA ARG A 303 -70.85 -5.12 -13.84
C ARG A 303 -69.76 -4.05 -13.71
N HIS A 304 -68.62 -4.18 -14.40
CA HIS A 304 -67.57 -3.16 -14.37
C HIS A 304 -67.58 -2.31 -15.65
N PRO A 305 -67.27 -0.99 -15.56
CA PRO A 305 -67.15 -0.13 -16.73
C PRO A 305 -66.03 -0.63 -17.65
N PRO A 306 -66.14 -0.39 -18.98
CA PRO A 306 -65.13 -0.80 -19.95
C PRO A 306 -63.77 -0.17 -19.60
N ALA A 307 -62.68 -0.88 -19.91
CA ALA A 307 -61.33 -0.41 -19.65
C ALA A 307 -61.09 0.96 -20.32
N TYR A 308 -60.41 1.87 -19.61
CA TYR A 308 -60.08 3.18 -20.13
C TYR A 308 -59.15 3.06 -21.35
N PHE A 309 -59.53 3.72 -22.44
CA PHE A 309 -58.82 3.72 -23.71
C PHE A 309 -58.97 5.06 -24.41
N GLU A 310 -57.84 5.62 -24.85
CA GLU A 310 -57.81 6.88 -25.59
C GLU A 310 -56.81 6.81 -26.75
N LEU A 311 -57.22 7.30 -27.92
CA LEU A 311 -56.33 7.49 -29.06
C LEU A 311 -55.71 8.90 -29.00
N PRO A 312 -54.42 9.01 -28.65
CA PRO A 312 -53.78 10.30 -28.46
C PRO A 312 -53.58 11.02 -29.79
N LYS A 313 -53.71 12.34 -29.79
CA LYS A 313 -53.12 13.14 -30.87
C LYS A 313 -51.61 13.11 -30.75
N LEU A 314 -50.92 13.17 -31.88
CA LEU A 314 -49.46 13.17 -31.89
C LEU A 314 -48.86 14.32 -31.06
N SER A 315 -49.48 15.51 -31.07
CA SER A 315 -49.06 16.64 -30.22
C SER A 315 -49.10 16.32 -28.72
N ASP A 316 -50.16 15.65 -28.29
CA ASP A 316 -50.45 15.40 -26.88
C ASP A 316 -49.58 14.25 -26.38
N TRP A 317 -49.38 13.23 -27.23
CA TRP A 317 -48.41 12.17 -27.01
C TRP A 317 -46.98 12.70 -26.84
N ILE A 318 -46.54 13.65 -27.67
CA ILE A 318 -45.20 14.25 -27.57
C ILE A 318 -45.02 14.96 -26.22
N LYS A 319 -46.03 15.71 -25.75
CA LYS A 319 -45.98 16.42 -24.46
C LYS A 319 -45.90 15.44 -23.30
N ALA A 320 -46.78 14.42 -23.29
CA ALA A 320 -46.78 13.37 -22.28
C ALA A 320 -45.46 12.58 -22.27
N MET A 321 -44.90 12.28 -23.44
CA MET A 321 -43.62 11.61 -23.59
C MET A 321 -42.49 12.40 -22.95
N LYS A 322 -42.34 13.70 -23.26
CA LYS A 322 -41.27 14.54 -22.69
C LYS A 322 -41.36 14.63 -21.17
N CYS A 323 -42.58 14.79 -20.64
CA CYS A 323 -42.85 14.78 -19.21
C CYS A 323 -42.41 13.47 -18.54
N LEU A 324 -42.87 12.33 -19.07
CA LEU A 324 -42.54 11.01 -18.52
C LEU A 324 -41.06 10.63 -18.71
N TYR A 325 -40.40 11.14 -19.76
CA TYR A 325 -39.00 10.88 -20.04
C TYR A 325 -38.11 11.49 -18.94
N GLU A 326 -38.36 12.76 -18.62
CA GLU A 326 -37.65 13.46 -17.55
C GLU A 326 -37.88 12.78 -16.19
N LEU A 327 -39.10 12.35 -15.89
CA LEU A 327 -39.42 11.72 -14.60
C LEU A 327 -38.85 10.30 -14.46
N ILE A 328 -38.97 9.44 -15.49
CA ILE A 328 -38.66 8.00 -15.36
C ILE A 328 -37.22 7.68 -15.76
N LEU A 329 -36.69 8.34 -16.80
CA LEU A 329 -35.38 8.01 -17.37
C LEU A 329 -34.25 8.92 -16.86
N LYS A 330 -34.54 10.17 -16.51
CA LYS A 330 -33.51 11.10 -16.02
C LYS A 330 -33.34 11.07 -14.50
N GLU A 331 -34.42 10.95 -13.71
CA GLU A 331 -34.27 10.64 -12.28
C GLU A 331 -33.76 9.20 -12.11
N GLU A 332 -32.57 9.02 -11.53
CA GLU A 332 -32.04 7.69 -11.21
C GLU A 332 -32.84 7.06 -10.06
N VAL A 333 -33.92 6.36 -10.41
CA VAL A 333 -34.69 5.60 -9.43
C VAL A 333 -34.02 4.24 -9.20
N SER A 334 -33.51 4.04 -7.98
CA SER A 334 -32.87 2.78 -7.57
C SER A 334 -33.82 1.58 -7.67
N MET A 335 -33.36 0.52 -8.35
CA MET A 335 -34.08 -0.74 -8.54
C MET A 335 -33.50 -1.88 -7.68
N ALA A 336 -33.37 -1.63 -6.37
CA ALA A 336 -32.76 -2.56 -5.41
C ALA A 336 -33.36 -3.99 -5.37
N ALA A 337 -34.58 -4.19 -5.91
CA ALA A 337 -35.18 -5.52 -6.04
C ALA A 337 -34.50 -6.39 -7.11
N LEU A 338 -33.89 -5.79 -8.14
CA LEU A 338 -33.20 -6.50 -9.24
C LEU A 338 -31.71 -6.71 -8.95
N CYS A 339 -31.15 -5.95 -8.01
CA CYS A 339 -29.73 -5.96 -7.64
C CYS A 339 -29.42 -7.03 -6.58
N THR A 340 -29.76 -8.29 -6.84
CA THR A 340 -29.63 -9.38 -5.85
C THR A 340 -28.17 -9.66 -5.49
N ASP A 341 -27.27 -9.58 -6.45
CA ASP A 341 -25.87 -10.01 -6.30
C ASP A 341 -25.06 -8.99 -5.50
N THR A 342 -25.23 -7.69 -5.80
CA THR A 342 -24.60 -6.61 -5.02
C THR A 342 -25.16 -6.56 -3.60
N ARG A 343 -26.46 -6.77 -3.39
CA ARG A 343 -27.07 -6.83 -2.05
C ARG A 343 -26.57 -8.04 -1.25
N PHE A 344 -26.46 -9.20 -1.88
CA PHE A 344 -25.90 -10.38 -1.24
C PHE A 344 -24.44 -10.13 -0.83
N SER A 345 -23.64 -9.54 -1.71
CA SER A 345 -22.25 -9.17 -1.41
C SER A 345 -22.16 -8.19 -0.25
N ASP A 346 -22.97 -7.15 -0.24
CA ASP A 346 -23.03 -6.14 0.83
C ASP A 346 -23.37 -6.79 2.18
N GLN A 347 -24.47 -7.56 2.25
CA GLN A 347 -24.89 -8.25 3.47
C GLN A 347 -23.85 -9.25 3.96
N ARG A 348 -23.18 -9.97 3.04
CA ARG A 348 -22.14 -10.94 3.39
C ARG A 348 -20.92 -10.22 3.97
N CYS A 349 -20.46 -9.15 3.35
CA CYS A 349 -19.32 -8.36 3.83
C CYS A 349 -19.65 -7.72 5.19
N LEU A 350 -20.83 -7.14 5.34
CA LEU A 350 -21.31 -6.52 6.59
C LEU A 350 -21.35 -7.52 7.74
N LYS A 351 -21.73 -8.79 7.48
CA LYS A 351 -21.73 -9.84 8.50
C LYS A 351 -20.33 -10.34 8.88
N VAL A 352 -19.40 -10.40 7.92
CA VAL A 352 -18.05 -10.94 8.14
C VAL A 352 -17.11 -9.89 8.75
N LEU A 353 -17.29 -8.61 8.43
CA LEU A 353 -16.48 -7.50 8.95
C LEU A 353 -16.26 -7.55 10.48
N PRO A 354 -17.32 -7.60 11.33
CA PRO A 354 -17.12 -7.64 12.78
C PRO A 354 -16.39 -8.91 13.26
N LEU A 355 -16.50 -10.03 12.53
CA LEU A 355 -15.76 -11.26 12.85
C LEU A 355 -14.27 -11.11 12.57
N ALA A 356 -13.91 -10.44 11.47
CA ALA A 356 -12.52 -10.14 11.12
C ALA A 356 -11.89 -9.14 12.10
N VAL A 357 -12.63 -8.10 12.48
CA VAL A 357 -12.20 -7.13 13.52
C VAL A 357 -12.01 -7.82 14.86
N ALA A 358 -12.94 -8.68 15.28
CA ALA A 358 -12.79 -9.46 16.51
C ALA A 358 -11.55 -10.37 16.46
N ARG A 359 -11.27 -10.99 15.31
CA ARG A 359 -10.09 -11.85 15.12
C ARG A 359 -8.77 -11.07 15.21
N TYR A 360 -8.77 -9.83 14.74
CA TYR A 360 -7.65 -8.89 14.90
C TYR A 360 -7.42 -8.52 16.38
N GLN A 361 -8.50 -8.24 17.11
CA GLN A 361 -8.46 -7.79 18.51
C GLN A 361 -8.11 -8.89 19.52
N GLU A 362 -8.12 -10.15 19.10
CA GLU A 362 -7.92 -11.30 19.98
C GLU A 362 -6.49 -11.43 20.50
N GLY A 363 -6.33 -11.38 21.83
CA GLY A 363 -5.05 -11.63 22.51
C GLY A 363 -3.99 -10.55 22.29
N LEU A 364 -4.40 -9.30 22.02
CA LEU A 364 -3.48 -8.17 21.85
C LEU A 364 -2.97 -7.66 23.21
N ALA A 365 -1.69 -7.30 23.25
CA ALA A 365 -1.10 -6.55 24.35
C ALA A 365 -1.73 -5.14 24.45
N PRO A 366 -1.63 -4.46 25.61
CA PRO A 366 -2.11 -3.08 25.76
C PRO A 366 -1.48 -2.14 24.73
N HIS A 367 -0.18 -2.28 24.49
CA HIS A 367 0.58 -1.55 23.48
C HIS A 367 1.44 -2.53 22.69
N TYR A 368 1.55 -2.33 21.38
CA TYR A 368 2.33 -3.20 20.49
C TYR A 368 2.91 -2.43 19.30
N ALA A 369 4.01 -2.96 18.76
CA ALA A 369 4.73 -2.41 17.62
C ALA A 369 3.99 -2.63 16.30
N LYS A 370 4.40 -1.88 15.27
CA LYS A 370 3.83 -1.93 13.92
C LYS A 370 3.93 -3.31 13.29
N VAL A 371 5.01 -4.04 13.56
CA VAL A 371 5.21 -5.40 13.01
C VAL A 371 4.13 -6.37 13.51
N GLU A 372 3.74 -6.29 14.78
CA GLU A 372 2.64 -7.11 15.32
C GLU A 372 1.28 -6.65 14.75
N HIS A 373 1.08 -5.33 14.59
CA HIS A 373 -0.11 -4.79 13.93
C HIS A 373 -0.28 -5.37 12.51
N GLU A 374 0.76 -5.29 11.68
CA GLU A 374 0.75 -5.78 10.29
C GLU A 374 0.50 -7.29 10.23
N ALA A 375 1.15 -8.07 11.11
CA ALA A 375 0.93 -9.51 11.20
C ALA A 375 -0.53 -9.86 11.56
N ARG A 376 -1.13 -9.13 12.51
CA ARG A 376 -2.52 -9.32 12.93
C ARG A 376 -3.52 -8.89 11.87
N LEU A 377 -3.26 -7.76 11.21
CA LEU A 377 -4.06 -7.28 10.10
C LEU A 377 -4.07 -8.30 8.96
N ALA A 378 -2.92 -8.87 8.60
CA ALA A 378 -2.83 -9.91 7.57
C ALA A 378 -3.67 -11.15 7.91
N VAL A 379 -3.71 -11.58 9.18
CA VAL A 379 -4.57 -12.69 9.63
C VAL A 379 -6.05 -12.33 9.51
N ALA A 380 -6.44 -11.11 9.90
CA ALA A 380 -7.82 -10.64 9.80
C ALA A 380 -8.29 -10.52 8.34
N LEU A 381 -7.44 -9.97 7.47
CA LEU A 381 -7.66 -9.92 6.02
C LEU A 381 -7.76 -11.32 5.42
N GLY A 382 -6.93 -12.27 5.88
CA GLY A 382 -7.03 -13.67 5.47
C GLY A 382 -8.40 -14.30 5.78
N LEU A 383 -8.93 -14.05 6.99
CA LEU A 383 -10.28 -14.49 7.37
C LEU A 383 -11.36 -13.78 6.55
N PHE A 384 -11.22 -12.47 6.37
CA PHE A 384 -12.17 -11.66 5.59
C PHE A 384 -12.23 -12.16 4.15
N ARG A 385 -11.09 -12.33 3.51
CA ARG A 385 -10.93 -12.90 2.17
C ARG A 385 -11.45 -14.33 2.07
N ALA A 386 -11.43 -15.12 3.15
CA ALA A 386 -11.98 -16.47 3.11
C ALA A 386 -13.52 -16.48 3.07
N GLN A 387 -14.19 -15.52 3.72
CA GLN A 387 -15.64 -15.57 3.95
C GLN A 387 -16.48 -14.49 3.24
N ALA A 388 -15.90 -13.34 2.94
CA ALA A 388 -16.53 -12.22 2.22
C ALA A 388 -16.39 -12.42 0.70
N ARG A 389 -17.42 -12.09 -0.08
CA ARG A 389 -17.46 -12.32 -1.54
C ARG A 389 -18.29 -11.25 -2.25
N GLY A 390 -17.98 -11.06 -3.55
CA GLY A 390 -18.77 -10.27 -4.49
C GLY A 390 -18.28 -8.84 -4.71
N PRO A 391 -19.03 -8.04 -5.50
CA PRO A 391 -18.60 -6.73 -6.00
C PRO A 391 -18.29 -5.70 -4.90
N LYS A 392 -18.84 -5.87 -3.69
CA LYS A 392 -18.63 -4.94 -2.57
C LYS A 392 -17.40 -5.28 -1.72
N TYR A 393 -16.74 -6.41 -1.98
CA TYR A 393 -15.57 -6.85 -1.23
C TYR A 393 -14.46 -5.78 -1.10
N PRO A 394 -14.00 -5.12 -2.18
CA PRO A 394 -12.88 -4.17 -2.08
C PRO A 394 -13.19 -2.97 -1.18
N GLN A 395 -14.44 -2.52 -1.18
CA GLN A 395 -14.88 -1.41 -0.32
C GLN A 395 -14.82 -1.78 1.17
N TYR A 396 -15.17 -3.02 1.51
CA TYR A 396 -15.14 -3.50 2.89
C TYR A 396 -13.76 -3.98 3.35
N GLU A 397 -12.91 -4.43 2.43
CA GLU A 397 -11.51 -4.74 2.71
C GLU A 397 -10.77 -3.49 3.20
N LEU A 398 -10.90 -2.38 2.47
CA LEU A 398 -10.36 -1.09 2.89
C LEU A 398 -10.94 -0.63 4.23
N LYS A 399 -12.25 -0.82 4.43
CA LYS A 399 -12.92 -0.49 5.70
C LYS A 399 -12.34 -1.29 6.88
N LEU A 400 -12.06 -2.57 6.69
CA LEU A 400 -11.41 -3.42 7.70
C LEU A 400 -10.00 -2.91 8.05
N GLU A 401 -9.19 -2.57 7.04
CA GLU A 401 -7.87 -2.00 7.25
C GLU A 401 -7.94 -0.70 8.06
N MET A 402 -8.84 0.20 7.70
CA MET A 402 -9.06 1.47 8.42
C MET A 402 -9.50 1.25 9.87
N GLU A 403 -10.43 0.33 10.14
CA GLU A 403 -10.89 0.03 11.50
C GLU A 403 -9.77 -0.57 12.37
N CYS A 404 -8.95 -1.47 11.80
CA CYS A 404 -7.80 -2.05 12.48
C CYS A 404 -6.69 -1.02 12.74
N GLN A 405 -6.42 -0.14 11.77
CA GLN A 405 -5.46 0.95 11.89
C GLN A 405 -5.89 1.94 12.98
N ALA A 406 -7.14 2.40 12.94
CA ALA A 406 -7.70 3.30 13.95
C ALA A 406 -7.65 2.68 15.35
N HIS A 407 -7.90 1.37 15.47
CA HIS A 407 -7.77 0.67 16.75
C HIS A 407 -6.33 0.67 17.28
N TRP A 408 -5.32 0.56 16.41
CA TRP A 408 -3.91 0.61 16.81
C TRP A 408 -3.45 2.03 17.16
N GLU A 409 -3.87 3.01 16.37
CA GLU A 409 -3.55 4.43 16.58
C GLU A 409 -4.25 5.02 17.81
N ASN A 410 -5.31 4.39 18.31
CA ASN A 410 -6.03 4.79 19.51
C ASN A 410 -5.27 4.43 20.80
N GLY A 411 -4.08 5.02 20.97
CA GLY A 411 -3.26 4.91 22.19
C GLY A 411 -2.61 3.55 22.42
N ARG A 412 -2.64 2.62 21.44
CA ARG A 412 -2.06 1.28 21.55
C ARG A 412 -0.70 1.14 20.87
N GLN A 413 -0.13 2.24 20.38
CA GLN A 413 1.18 2.25 19.75
C GLN A 413 2.28 2.10 20.80
N GLN A 414 3.22 1.20 20.56
CA GLN A 414 4.45 1.08 21.34
C GLN A 414 5.52 2.06 20.80
N CYS A 415 6.40 2.54 21.67
CA CYS A 415 7.58 3.28 21.26
C CYS A 415 8.56 2.34 20.52
N GLU A 416 8.90 2.66 19.28
CA GLU A 416 9.80 1.85 18.44
C GLU A 416 11.26 2.36 18.48
N ALA A 417 11.57 3.30 19.37
CA ALA A 417 12.94 3.77 19.55
C ALA A 417 13.85 2.61 20.00
N ALA A 418 14.98 2.44 19.33
CA ALA A 418 15.98 1.46 19.69
C ALA A 418 17.05 2.10 20.60
N SER A 419 17.47 1.34 21.62
CA SER A 419 18.65 1.69 22.42
C SER A 419 19.92 1.66 21.57
N MET A 420 21.02 2.18 22.11
CA MET A 420 22.32 2.14 21.44
C MET A 420 22.86 0.72 21.22
N THR A 421 22.30 -0.26 21.93
CA THR A 421 22.62 -1.68 21.76
C THR A 421 21.64 -2.42 20.85
N GLY A 422 20.57 -1.74 20.40
CA GLY A 422 19.59 -2.24 19.42
C GLY A 422 18.31 -2.82 20.02
N ASN A 423 18.06 -2.69 21.32
CA ASN A 423 16.81 -3.20 21.92
C ASN A 423 15.71 -2.13 21.85
N PRO A 424 14.46 -2.49 21.49
CA PRO A 424 13.36 -1.53 21.41
C PRO A 424 12.86 -1.09 22.78
N CYS A 425 12.31 0.12 22.83
CA CYS A 425 11.60 0.64 23.99
C CYS A 425 10.33 -0.17 24.28
N LYS A 426 10.02 -0.42 25.55
CA LYS A 426 8.82 -1.14 26.01
C LYS A 426 7.67 -0.22 26.41
N LEU A 427 7.90 1.09 26.41
CA LEU A 427 6.89 2.07 26.79
C LEU A 427 5.89 2.30 25.65
N PRO A 428 4.66 2.78 25.96
CA PRO A 428 3.77 3.31 24.93
C PRO A 428 4.46 4.44 24.17
N LYS A 429 3.97 4.75 22.96
CA LYS A 429 4.48 5.88 22.19
C LYS A 429 4.40 7.14 23.05
N HIS A 430 5.54 7.79 23.24
CA HIS A 430 5.71 8.91 24.15
C HIS A 430 6.48 10.06 23.48
N PRO A 431 6.40 11.29 24.01
CA PRO A 431 7.20 12.41 23.55
C PRO A 431 8.71 12.14 23.68
N SER A 432 9.52 12.86 22.90
CA SER A 432 10.99 12.74 22.90
C SER A 432 11.65 13.09 24.25
N ASP A 433 10.95 13.83 25.10
CA ASP A 433 11.49 14.28 26.40
C ASP A 433 11.42 13.19 27.49
N GLN A 434 10.64 12.13 27.28
CA GLN A 434 10.49 11.05 28.24
C GLN A 434 11.56 9.98 28.04
N GLU A 435 12.14 9.48 29.14
CA GLU A 435 13.20 8.47 29.08
C GLU A 435 12.68 7.13 28.52
N HIS A 436 13.46 6.55 27.60
CA HIS A 436 13.19 5.25 27.02
C HIS A 436 13.67 4.11 27.93
N ILE A 437 12.95 2.99 27.90
CA ILE A 437 13.26 1.81 28.73
C ILE A 437 13.14 0.55 27.87
N SER A 438 14.25 -0.16 27.64
CA SER A 438 14.21 -1.50 27.00
C SER A 438 13.98 -2.63 28.03
N GLY A 439 14.23 -2.35 29.31
CA GLY A 439 14.17 -3.33 30.40
C GLY A 439 15.30 -4.37 30.37
N PHE A 440 16.33 -4.17 29.54
CA PHE A 440 17.57 -4.94 29.60
C PHE A 440 18.55 -4.31 30.59
N ILE A 441 19.11 -5.15 31.47
CA ILE A 441 20.11 -4.75 32.45
C ILE A 441 21.39 -5.54 32.19
N TYR A 442 22.47 -4.82 31.92
CA TYR A 442 23.82 -5.34 31.76
C TYR A 442 24.56 -5.35 33.09
N LYS A 443 25.65 -6.14 33.16
CA LYS A 443 26.61 -6.03 34.25
C LYS A 443 27.86 -5.36 33.71
N SER A 444 28.21 -4.21 34.28
CA SER A 444 29.39 -3.45 33.87
C SER A 444 30.28 -3.07 35.03
N VAL A 445 31.55 -2.86 34.74
CA VAL A 445 32.57 -2.60 35.76
C VAL A 445 32.92 -1.11 35.80
N CYS A 446 33.32 -0.58 36.95
CA CYS A 446 33.74 0.82 37.11
C CYS A 446 35.05 1.16 36.37
N ASP A 447 35.44 2.45 36.33
CA ASP A 447 36.67 2.90 35.66
C ASP A 447 37.92 2.13 36.11
N CYS A 448 38.08 1.91 37.42
CA CYS A 448 39.27 1.27 38.01
C CYS A 448 39.26 -0.27 37.97
N GLY A 449 38.16 -0.88 37.52
CA GLY A 449 38.06 -2.33 37.41
C GLY A 449 37.78 -3.09 38.72
N LYS A 450 37.42 -2.40 39.82
CA LYS A 450 37.26 -3.02 41.16
C LYS A 450 35.82 -3.35 41.58
N LYS A 451 34.82 -2.70 40.98
CA LYS A 451 33.39 -2.88 41.31
C LYS A 451 32.59 -3.21 40.05
N ILE A 452 31.73 -4.22 40.16
CA ILE A 452 30.72 -4.57 39.14
C ILE A 452 29.37 -4.05 39.63
N GLY A 453 28.60 -3.45 38.73
CA GLY A 453 27.26 -2.93 39.01
C GLY A 453 26.27 -3.22 37.87
N PRO A 454 24.96 -3.16 38.15
CA PRO A 454 23.93 -3.21 37.13
C PRO A 454 23.96 -1.93 36.28
N ARG A 455 23.77 -2.07 34.98
CA ARG A 455 23.77 -0.99 34.01
C ARG A 455 22.54 -1.10 33.11
N ASP A 456 21.71 -0.07 33.11
CA ASP A 456 20.59 0.00 32.18
C ASP A 456 21.07 0.15 30.73
N ASP A 457 20.27 -0.36 29.81
CA ASP A 457 20.54 -0.26 28.38
C ASP A 457 20.41 1.20 27.89
N PRO A 458 21.53 1.83 27.45
CA PRO A 458 21.54 3.27 27.22
C PRO A 458 20.88 3.64 25.89
N TYR A 459 20.15 4.75 25.88
CA TYR A 459 19.59 5.36 24.68
C TYR A 459 20.39 6.57 24.20
N THR A 460 21.24 7.14 25.07
CA THR A 460 22.08 8.29 24.76
C THR A 460 23.55 8.03 25.07
N ALA A 461 24.45 8.73 24.36
CA ALA A 461 25.89 8.62 24.56
C ALA A 461 26.32 8.97 26.00
N ILE A 462 25.65 9.94 26.62
CA ILE A 462 25.93 10.39 27.99
C ILE A 462 25.54 9.32 29.02
N GLN A 463 24.38 8.68 28.85
CA GLN A 463 24.00 7.50 29.65
C GLN A 463 25.03 6.39 29.47
N ALA A 464 25.48 6.17 28.23
CA ALA A 464 26.38 5.08 27.90
C ALA A 464 27.81 5.28 28.47
N ASN A 465 28.38 6.47 28.34
CA ASN A 465 29.81 6.67 28.57
C ASN A 465 30.13 7.47 29.83
N TYR A 466 29.15 8.13 30.45
CA TYR A 466 29.40 9.05 31.56
C TYR A 466 28.56 8.75 32.81
N ILE A 467 27.22 8.82 32.74
CA ILE A 467 26.34 8.77 33.92
C ILE A 467 26.54 7.49 34.74
N PHE A 468 26.50 6.33 34.08
CA PHE A 468 26.74 5.04 34.73
C PHE A 468 28.08 5.01 35.49
N TYR A 469 29.15 5.45 34.82
CA TYR A 469 30.49 5.41 35.39
C TYR A 469 30.65 6.39 36.55
N GLN A 470 29.99 7.55 36.49
CA GLN A 470 29.98 8.52 37.59
C GLN A 470 29.28 7.96 38.84
N GLN A 471 28.16 7.25 38.65
CA GLN A 471 27.41 6.61 39.74
C GLN A 471 28.22 5.47 40.39
N ILE A 472 28.67 4.50 39.59
CA ILE A 472 29.43 3.36 40.11
C ILE A 472 30.79 3.76 40.69
N ALA A 473 31.39 4.86 40.22
CA ALA A 473 32.64 5.38 40.78
C ALA A 473 32.48 5.91 42.21
N LYS A 474 31.30 6.44 42.56
CA LYS A 474 30.99 6.86 43.94
C LYS A 474 30.88 5.65 44.87
N GLU A 475 30.19 4.60 44.43
CA GLU A 475 30.07 3.33 45.16
C GLU A 475 31.40 2.59 45.30
N CYS A 476 32.24 2.62 44.26
CA CYS A 476 33.57 2.02 44.28
C CYS A 476 34.61 2.90 45.01
N HIS A 477 34.29 4.17 45.25
CA HIS A 477 35.21 5.21 45.70
C HIS A 477 36.39 5.52 44.75
N CYS A 478 36.32 5.08 43.48
CA CYS A 478 37.36 5.34 42.48
C CYS A 478 37.27 6.75 41.86
N SER A 479 36.26 7.52 42.20
CA SER A 479 36.18 8.95 41.88
C SER A 479 37.25 9.79 42.59
N LYS A 480 37.82 9.29 43.70
CA LYS A 480 38.86 9.96 44.50
C LYS A 480 40.29 9.63 44.07
N LEU A 481 40.46 8.74 43.08
CA LEU A 481 41.78 8.39 42.56
C LEU A 481 42.35 9.54 41.75
N GLU A 482 43.68 9.65 41.72
CA GLU A 482 44.38 10.53 40.79
C GLU A 482 43.96 10.20 39.35
N ARG A 483 43.66 11.24 38.57
CA ARG A 483 43.06 11.13 37.24
C ARG A 483 43.70 12.15 36.31
N ILE A 484 43.90 11.74 35.06
CA ILE A 484 44.24 12.65 33.98
C ILE A 484 42.92 13.03 33.31
N GLU A 485 42.57 14.31 33.39
CA GLU A 485 41.36 14.85 32.77
C GLU A 485 41.59 15.09 31.28
N PHE A 486 40.62 14.69 30.46
CA PHE A 486 40.63 14.94 29.03
C PHE A 486 39.89 16.24 28.72
N PRO A 487 40.31 17.00 27.68
CA PRO A 487 39.68 18.27 27.34
C PRO A 487 38.17 18.11 27.05
N ILE A 488 37.37 18.91 27.73
CA ILE A 488 35.92 19.03 27.52
C ILE A 488 35.57 20.48 27.20
N PHE A 489 34.39 20.68 26.61
CA PHE A 489 33.86 22.00 26.33
C PHE A 489 33.52 22.74 27.64
N GLU A 490 34.06 23.95 27.78
CA GLU A 490 33.80 24.83 28.91
C GLU A 490 33.08 26.09 28.40
N PRO A 491 31.78 26.25 28.70
CA PRO A 491 31.01 27.39 28.20
C PRO A 491 31.44 28.69 28.89
N SER A 492 31.74 29.73 28.11
CA SER A 492 32.02 31.07 28.64
C SER A 492 30.74 31.88 28.90
N ILE A 493 29.59 31.43 28.39
CA ILE A 493 28.27 32.08 28.49
C ILE A 493 27.17 31.04 28.78
N LYS A 494 26.02 31.48 29.30
CA LYS A 494 24.90 30.59 29.63
C LYS A 494 24.22 29.96 28.41
N GLU A 495 24.25 30.65 27.28
CA GLU A 495 23.66 30.19 26.01
C GLU A 495 24.77 29.68 25.11
N TYR A 496 24.94 28.37 25.06
CA TYR A 496 25.84 27.69 24.14
C TYR A 496 25.06 26.66 23.34
N LYS A 497 25.51 26.37 22.12
CA LYS A 497 24.78 25.51 21.18
C LYS A 497 25.67 24.43 20.61
N GLU A 498 25.04 23.45 19.98
CA GLU A 498 25.73 22.38 19.27
C GLU A 498 26.35 22.92 17.97
N ALA A 499 27.59 22.52 17.65
CA ALA A 499 28.23 22.88 16.38
C ALA A 499 27.55 22.17 15.19
N THR A 500 27.36 22.87 14.07
CA THR A 500 26.81 22.28 12.83
C THR A 500 27.96 21.77 11.96
N LEU A 501 28.06 20.45 11.79
CA LEU A 501 29.16 19.79 11.08
C LEU A 501 28.74 19.43 9.64
N ASN A 502 28.55 20.41 8.76
CA ASN A 502 28.31 20.16 7.32
C ASN A 502 29.34 20.90 6.44
N GLU A 503 30.02 20.09 5.60
CA GLU A 503 30.80 20.36 4.38
C GLU A 503 31.81 21.54 4.33
N THR A 504 33.11 21.16 4.24
CA THR A 504 34.25 21.92 3.67
C THR A 504 34.15 23.45 3.70
N GLU A 505 34.56 24.06 4.81
CA GLU A 505 34.87 25.48 4.82
C GLU A 505 36.25 25.72 4.17
N GLU A 506 36.24 26.34 2.98
CA GLU A 506 37.29 27.29 2.60
C GLU A 506 37.50 28.29 3.75
N PRO A 507 38.73 28.76 4.01
CA PRO A 507 39.01 29.57 5.19
C PRO A 507 38.22 30.90 5.13
N MET A 508 37.29 31.07 6.07
CA MET A 508 36.54 32.29 6.30
C MET A 508 37.51 33.46 6.57
N SER A 509 37.59 34.38 5.61
CA SER A 509 38.21 35.69 5.76
C SER A 509 37.30 36.57 6.62
N VAL A 510 37.66 36.74 7.89
CA VAL A 510 37.13 37.85 8.71
C VAL A 510 38.24 38.89 8.82
N LEU A 511 38.29 39.81 7.86
CA LEU A 511 38.93 41.10 8.03
C LEU A 511 37.90 42.16 7.65
N SER A 512 37.51 42.93 8.66
CA SER A 512 36.84 44.21 8.48
C SER A 512 37.66 45.10 7.56
N ASP A 513 37.01 45.70 6.57
CA ASP A 513 37.55 46.77 5.73
C ASP A 513 38.14 47.90 6.58
N ALA A 514 39.46 47.91 6.74
CA ALA A 514 40.30 49.10 6.80
C ALA A 514 41.80 48.71 6.74
N ASP A 515 42.52 49.36 5.84
CA ASP A 515 43.98 49.48 5.70
C ASP A 515 44.84 48.34 5.09
N ARG A 516 45.05 48.53 3.78
CA ARG A 516 46.25 48.32 2.93
C ARG A 516 47.49 47.58 3.49
N SER A 517 47.88 46.60 2.69
CA SER A 517 49.24 46.27 2.20
C SER A 517 50.31 45.79 3.19
N VAL A 518 50.46 44.47 3.35
CA VAL A 518 51.75 43.74 3.39
C VAL A 518 51.53 42.32 2.87
N GLN A 519 52.23 41.89 1.81
CA GLN A 519 52.33 40.48 1.42
C GLN A 519 53.24 39.76 2.43
N LEU A 520 52.69 38.78 3.17
CA LEU A 520 53.46 37.86 3.99
C LEU A 520 53.50 36.48 3.31
N SER A 521 54.70 35.89 3.28
CA SER A 521 55.05 34.62 2.63
C SER A 521 54.53 33.38 3.40
N PRO A 522 54.46 32.20 2.74
CA PRO A 522 53.76 31.00 3.22
C PRO A 522 54.51 30.20 4.31
N GLU A 523 55.28 30.88 5.18
CA GLU A 523 56.06 30.21 6.24
C GLU A 523 55.49 30.43 7.66
N VAL A 524 54.43 31.23 7.83
CA VAL A 524 53.88 31.58 9.15
C VAL A 524 52.60 30.81 9.54
N GLU A 525 51.92 30.12 8.61
CA GLU A 525 50.67 29.40 8.92
C GLU A 525 50.83 28.12 9.76
N LYS A 526 52.06 27.67 10.03
CA LYS A 526 52.29 26.44 10.81
C LYS A 526 52.22 26.61 12.33
N ASN A 527 51.97 27.79 12.88
CA ASN A 527 51.97 28.03 14.34
C ASN A 527 50.81 28.92 14.86
N LEU A 528 49.61 28.82 14.29
CA LEU A 528 48.40 29.39 14.91
C LEU A 528 47.56 28.24 15.50
N GLU A 529 47.81 27.89 16.76
CA GLU A 529 46.92 27.03 17.54
C GLU A 529 45.57 27.75 17.70
N ARG A 530 44.52 27.28 17.02
CA ARG A 530 43.15 27.78 17.21
C ARG A 530 42.70 27.46 18.64
N GLN A 531 42.28 28.48 19.38
CA GLN A 531 41.76 28.31 20.74
C GLN A 531 40.47 27.48 20.74
N PRO A 532 40.20 26.69 21.79
CA PRO A 532 38.94 25.96 21.93
C PRO A 532 37.72 26.89 21.90
N SER A 533 36.66 26.46 21.22
CA SER A 533 35.38 27.17 21.19
C SER A 533 34.75 27.17 22.57
N THR A 534 34.20 28.31 22.99
CA THR A 534 33.52 28.50 24.27
C THR A 534 32.01 28.75 24.12
N THR A 535 31.50 28.76 22.89
CA THR A 535 30.09 28.99 22.54
C THR A 535 29.45 27.81 21.79
N GLU A 536 30.27 26.95 21.17
CA GLU A 536 29.81 25.78 20.42
C GLU A 536 30.55 24.51 20.86
N TYR A 537 29.81 23.42 21.09
CA TYR A 537 30.36 22.13 21.50
C TYR A 537 30.26 21.06 20.41
N LEU A 538 31.14 20.05 20.49
CA LEU A 538 31.12 18.88 19.62
C LEU A 538 30.01 17.91 20.04
N PRO A 539 29.05 17.57 19.15
CA PRO A 539 27.91 16.70 19.51
C PRO A 539 28.23 15.22 19.76
N GLY A 540 29.41 14.79 19.33
CA GLY A 540 29.89 13.43 19.52
C GLY A 540 31.18 13.40 20.31
N MET A 541 31.92 12.30 20.15
CA MET A 541 33.25 12.15 20.70
C MET A 541 34.31 12.72 19.76
N LEU A 542 35.49 13.04 20.31
CA LEU A 542 36.63 13.46 19.51
C LEU A 542 37.09 12.35 18.55
N THR A 543 37.30 12.75 17.30
CA THR A 543 37.87 11.91 16.24
C THR A 543 39.07 12.61 15.59
N LEU A 544 39.87 11.89 14.82
CA LEU A 544 40.96 12.48 14.02
C LEU A 544 40.45 13.50 12.97
N ASN A 545 39.17 13.44 12.62
CA ASN A 545 38.56 14.31 11.62
C ASN A 545 37.76 15.46 12.27
N SER A 546 37.74 15.55 13.61
CA SER A 546 37.01 16.60 14.32
C SER A 546 37.62 17.99 14.06
N PRO A 547 36.81 19.04 13.87
CA PRO A 547 37.31 20.39 13.66
C PRO A 547 38.19 20.87 14.83
N SER A 548 39.26 21.60 14.51
CA SER A 548 40.17 22.15 15.51
C SER A 548 39.44 23.13 16.44
N GLY A 549 39.56 22.92 17.75
CA GLY A 549 38.97 23.77 18.78
C GLY A 549 37.58 23.35 19.28
N LEU A 550 36.89 22.38 18.64
CA LEU A 550 35.62 21.87 19.17
C LEU A 550 35.84 20.69 20.13
N LEU A 551 35.26 20.77 21.32
CA LEU A 551 35.38 19.76 22.38
C LEU A 551 34.01 19.19 22.80
N PRO A 552 33.95 17.95 23.30
CA PRO A 552 32.71 17.34 23.77
C PRO A 552 32.31 17.88 25.15
N VAL A 553 31.02 17.86 25.48
CA VAL A 553 30.49 18.35 26.78
C VAL A 553 30.91 17.46 27.96
N PHE A 554 31.25 16.19 27.70
CA PHE A 554 31.73 15.25 28.71
C PHE A 554 32.80 14.33 28.12
N SER A 555 33.71 13.85 28.97
CA SER A 555 34.69 12.84 28.54
C SER A 555 34.05 11.45 28.52
N SER A 556 34.12 10.79 27.35
CA SER A 556 33.76 9.37 27.21
C SER A 556 34.89 8.43 27.64
N TRP A 557 36.08 8.97 27.89
CA TRP A 557 37.29 8.26 28.29
C TRP A 557 37.61 8.55 29.76
N SER A 558 38.28 7.62 30.44
CA SER A 558 38.75 7.83 31.81
C SER A 558 40.13 7.23 31.98
N LEU A 559 41.06 7.95 32.62
CA LEU A 559 42.40 7.48 32.93
C LEU A 559 42.72 7.72 34.39
N VAL A 560 42.75 6.64 35.18
CA VAL A 560 42.93 6.68 36.64
C VAL A 560 44.20 5.98 37.09
N CYS A 561 44.86 6.54 38.10
CA CYS A 561 45.98 5.93 38.79
C CYS A 561 45.45 5.14 39.99
N LEU A 562 45.69 3.82 40.00
CA LEU A 562 45.33 2.95 41.12
C LEU A 562 46.27 3.12 42.32
N GLY A 563 47.48 3.67 42.09
CA GLY A 563 48.52 3.86 43.09
C GLY A 563 49.87 3.34 42.64
N ALA A 564 50.71 2.90 43.59
CA ALA A 564 52.06 2.42 43.32
C ALA A 564 52.08 1.18 42.41
N SER A 565 53.11 1.08 41.55
CA SER A 565 53.37 -0.06 40.66
C SER A 565 53.43 -1.42 41.38
N SER A 566 53.77 -1.42 42.68
CA SER A 566 53.79 -2.61 43.54
C SER A 566 52.41 -3.23 43.81
N LEU A 567 51.32 -2.54 43.47
CA LEU A 567 49.97 -3.09 43.53
C LEU A 567 49.76 -4.25 42.56
N TYR A 568 50.57 -4.34 41.51
CA TYR A 568 50.59 -5.48 40.60
C TYR A 568 51.81 -6.36 40.88
N SER A 569 51.57 -7.68 41.00
CA SER A 569 52.62 -8.69 41.10
C SER A 569 52.45 -9.71 39.98
N HIS A 570 53.50 -9.90 39.17
CA HIS A 570 53.49 -10.81 38.02
C HIS A 570 53.31 -12.29 38.41
N ASN A 571 53.59 -12.66 39.67
CA ASN A 571 53.41 -14.02 40.18
C ASN A 571 51.97 -14.29 40.64
N VAL A 572 51.20 -13.25 40.96
CA VAL A 572 49.86 -13.36 41.54
C VAL A 572 48.77 -12.92 40.54
N GLY A 573 49.10 -12.01 39.62
CA GLY A 573 48.12 -11.39 38.74
C GLY A 573 47.25 -10.37 39.47
N LEU A 574 46.04 -10.13 38.96
CA LEU A 574 45.03 -9.26 39.55
C LEU A 574 44.11 -10.09 40.47
N PRO A 575 44.15 -9.93 41.80
CA PRO A 575 43.38 -10.78 42.69
C PRO A 575 41.87 -10.58 42.52
N GLU A 576 41.10 -11.67 42.51
CA GLU A 576 39.65 -11.64 42.32
C GLU A 576 38.92 -10.78 43.37
N ALA A 577 39.41 -10.77 44.62
CA ALA A 577 38.87 -9.97 45.71
C ALA A 577 38.87 -8.45 45.41
N TYR A 578 39.83 -7.99 44.60
CA TYR A 578 39.93 -6.58 44.22
C TYR A 578 39.49 -6.33 42.78
N HIS A 579 39.58 -7.33 41.90
CA HIS A 579 39.24 -7.24 40.50
C HIS A 579 38.33 -8.42 40.11
N PRO A 580 37.03 -8.35 40.45
CA PRO A 580 36.11 -9.47 40.24
C PRO A 580 35.74 -9.66 38.76
N GLY A 581 35.29 -10.86 38.42
CA GLY A 581 34.66 -11.15 37.11
C GLY A 581 35.62 -11.66 36.02
N PHE A 582 36.92 -11.78 36.29
CA PHE A 582 37.83 -12.41 35.34
C PHE A 582 37.55 -13.90 35.16
N LEU A 583 37.58 -14.37 33.92
CA LEU A 583 37.59 -15.79 33.62
C LEU A 583 38.84 -16.44 34.23
N ASN A 584 38.72 -17.70 34.63
CA ASN A 584 39.79 -18.43 35.30
C ASN A 584 41.11 -18.33 34.51
N ALA A 585 42.20 -17.97 35.21
CA ALA A 585 43.56 -17.86 34.68
C ALA A 585 43.79 -16.77 33.60
N THR A 586 42.90 -15.77 33.48
CA THR A 586 43.01 -14.70 32.45
C THR A 586 43.36 -13.32 33.01
N ASN A 587 43.59 -13.21 34.32
CA ASN A 587 43.73 -11.99 35.12
C ASN A 587 45.19 -11.50 35.27
N TYR A 588 46.03 -11.69 34.26
CA TYR A 588 47.45 -11.31 34.31
C TYR A 588 47.77 -10.20 33.30
N LEU A 589 48.80 -9.41 33.59
CA LEU A 589 49.36 -8.45 32.63
C LEU A 589 50.58 -9.07 31.95
N LEU A 590 50.87 -8.62 30.75
CA LEU A 590 51.96 -9.13 29.92
C LEU A 590 53.22 -8.30 30.15
N PRO A 591 54.39 -8.94 30.38
CA PRO A 591 55.67 -8.24 30.41
C PRO A 591 56.04 -7.76 29.00
N TRP A 592 56.35 -6.48 28.86
CA TRP A 592 56.81 -5.83 27.64
C TRP A 592 58.20 -5.24 27.89
N ASP A 593 59.21 -5.88 27.31
CA ASP A 593 60.60 -5.42 27.38
C ASP A 593 60.84 -4.40 26.25
N VAL A 594 61.17 -3.17 26.64
CA VAL A 594 61.39 -2.05 25.70
C VAL A 594 62.85 -1.61 25.75
N THR A 595 63.49 -1.57 24.59
CA THR A 595 64.88 -1.11 24.43
C THR A 595 64.92 0.41 24.31
N VAL A 596 65.64 1.06 25.22
CA VAL A 596 65.78 2.52 25.28
C VAL A 596 67.17 2.90 24.73
N GLY A 597 67.20 3.76 23.72
CA GLY A 597 68.39 4.02 22.89
C GLY A 597 68.95 5.44 23.06
N SER A 598 70.09 5.54 23.76
CA SER A 598 70.81 6.79 24.00
C SER A 598 71.14 7.53 22.68
N LYS A 599 70.55 8.70 22.46
CA LYS A 599 71.02 9.62 21.42
C LYS A 599 72.36 10.21 21.82
N SER A 600 73.43 9.70 21.20
CA SER A 600 74.80 10.24 21.27
C SER A 600 74.80 11.76 21.05
N LYS A 601 75.34 12.51 22.02
CA LYS A 601 75.69 13.93 21.87
C LYS A 601 76.62 14.08 20.66
N LYS A 602 76.25 14.97 19.73
CA LYS A 602 77.00 15.36 18.53
C LYS A 602 78.50 15.57 18.85
N ALA A 603 79.35 14.76 18.23
CA ALA A 603 80.80 14.98 18.24
C ALA A 603 81.15 16.24 17.43
N TRP A 604 81.81 17.20 18.07
CA TRP A 604 82.47 18.31 17.39
C TRP A 604 83.82 17.84 16.82
N PRO A 605 84.26 18.27 15.62
CA PRO A 605 85.51 17.81 15.04
C PRO A 605 86.71 18.50 15.70
N ALA A 606 87.52 17.73 16.43
CA ALA A 606 88.79 18.23 16.94
C ALA A 606 89.87 18.20 15.84
N ILE A 607 90.51 19.35 15.65
CA ILE A 607 91.66 19.58 14.79
C ILE A 607 92.86 18.76 15.26
N ASN A 608 93.49 18.05 14.32
CA ASN A 608 94.73 17.29 14.51
C ASN A 608 95.89 18.19 14.98
N LYS A 609 96.67 17.70 15.97
CA LYS A 609 98.13 17.83 16.01
C LYS A 609 98.79 16.86 17.00
N PHE A 610 99.73 16.07 16.47
CA PHE A 610 100.79 15.24 17.09
C PHE A 610 100.45 13.91 17.81
N GLY A 611 100.93 12.81 17.20
CA GLY A 611 102.00 12.01 17.83
C GLY A 611 101.67 10.65 18.48
N ASN A 612 101.92 9.57 17.73
CA ASN A 612 102.43 8.25 18.13
C ASN A 612 101.58 7.22 18.92
N ARG A 613 101.32 6.09 18.22
CA ARG A 613 101.32 4.67 18.65
C ARG A 613 100.72 4.32 20.02
N ALA A 614 99.55 3.67 20.02
CA ALA A 614 99.37 2.25 20.39
C ALA A 614 97.90 1.84 20.62
N ARG A 615 97.63 0.56 20.33
CA ARG A 615 96.48 -0.29 20.74
C ARG A 615 95.12 -0.04 20.07
N ARG A 616 94.68 -1.04 19.29
CA ARG A 616 93.28 -1.31 18.95
C ARG A 616 92.46 -1.43 20.25
N GLY A 617 91.83 -0.33 20.65
CA GLY A 617 90.75 -0.33 21.62
C GLY A 617 89.47 -0.81 20.94
N ARG A 618 88.91 -1.92 21.45
CA ARG A 618 87.56 -2.38 21.13
C ARG A 618 86.58 -1.25 21.45
N SER A 619 85.79 -0.78 20.48
CA SER A 619 84.76 0.22 20.74
C SER A 619 83.82 -0.33 21.81
N THR A 620 83.71 0.35 22.95
CA THR A 620 82.59 0.17 23.88
C THR A 620 81.33 0.58 23.15
N SER A 621 80.68 -0.40 22.50
CA SER A 621 79.30 -0.28 22.07
C SER A 621 78.48 -0.06 23.34
N THR A 622 77.83 1.09 23.42
CA THR A 622 76.79 1.39 24.42
C THR A 622 75.74 0.30 24.32
N ILE A 623 75.65 -0.56 25.35
CA ILE A 623 74.62 -1.60 25.44
C ILE A 623 73.28 -0.88 25.63
N PRO A 624 72.27 -1.10 24.76
CA PRO A 624 70.95 -0.51 24.94
C PRO A 624 70.31 -1.02 26.24
N GLN A 625 69.78 -0.10 27.06
CA GLN A 625 69.15 -0.44 28.33
C GLN A 625 67.72 -0.92 28.06
N THR A 626 67.41 -2.16 28.45
CA THR A 626 66.07 -2.73 28.33
C THR A 626 65.27 -2.51 29.62
N VAL A 627 64.08 -1.93 29.51
CA VAL A 627 63.18 -1.68 30.64
C VAL A 627 61.92 -2.53 30.49
N LYS A 628 61.47 -3.15 31.59
CA LYS A 628 60.27 -4.00 31.61
C LYS A 628 59.05 -3.23 32.10
N VAL A 629 58.03 -3.14 31.26
CA VAL A 629 56.70 -2.55 31.55
C VAL A 629 55.68 -3.67 31.58
N PHE A 630 54.62 -3.59 32.40
CA PHE A 630 53.51 -4.55 32.30
C PHE A 630 52.28 -3.89 31.69
N ILE A 631 51.72 -4.51 30.66
CA ILE A 631 50.56 -4.00 29.91
C ILE A 631 49.46 -5.05 29.78
N GLY A 632 48.20 -4.62 29.68
CA GLY A 632 47.08 -5.54 29.48
C GLY A 632 45.90 -4.88 28.77
N MET A 633 45.15 -5.70 28.03
CA MET A 633 43.96 -5.32 27.29
C MET A 633 42.75 -6.11 27.78
N GLU A 634 41.87 -5.45 28.51
CA GLU A 634 40.76 -6.07 29.21
C GLU A 634 39.47 -6.01 28.39
N TYR A 635 38.91 -7.18 28.13
CA TYR A 635 37.63 -7.35 27.45
C TYR A 635 36.54 -7.64 28.47
N GLU A 636 35.36 -7.05 28.29
CA GLU A 636 34.19 -7.18 29.15
C GLU A 636 32.97 -7.57 28.31
N CYS A 637 32.29 -8.67 28.66
CA CYS A 637 31.02 -9.03 28.03
C CYS A 637 29.83 -8.49 28.82
N SER A 638 28.65 -8.45 28.21
CA SER A 638 27.49 -7.82 28.86
C SER A 638 26.89 -8.59 30.04
N LEU A 639 27.46 -9.75 30.40
CA LEU A 639 27.21 -10.47 31.66
C LEU A 639 28.25 -10.16 32.76
N GLY A 640 29.22 -9.27 32.49
CA GLY A 640 30.27 -8.89 33.42
C GLY A 640 31.48 -9.84 33.47
N HIS A 641 31.58 -10.81 32.55
CA HIS A 641 32.77 -11.65 32.44
C HIS A 641 33.90 -10.89 31.76
N ARG A 642 35.10 -11.02 32.31
CA ARG A 642 36.30 -10.28 31.90
C ARG A 642 37.43 -11.21 31.52
N PHE A 643 38.28 -10.80 30.59
CA PHE A 643 39.51 -11.54 30.27
C PHE A 643 40.51 -10.65 29.55
N MET A 644 41.79 -11.00 29.62
CA MET A 644 42.85 -10.34 28.87
C MET A 644 43.16 -11.11 27.58
N LEU A 645 43.57 -10.41 26.52
CA LEU A 645 44.17 -11.05 25.33
C LEU A 645 45.70 -11.02 25.41
N SER A 646 46.37 -12.05 24.88
CA SER A 646 47.82 -12.10 24.70
C SER A 646 48.27 -11.86 23.25
N ALA A 647 47.35 -11.91 22.31
CA ALA A 647 47.51 -11.54 20.90
C ALA A 647 46.12 -11.19 20.31
N PRO A 648 46.02 -10.58 19.11
CA PRO A 648 44.74 -10.23 18.50
C PRO A 648 43.74 -11.39 18.37
N ASP A 649 44.24 -12.63 18.30
CA ASP A 649 43.51 -13.87 18.07
C ASP A 649 43.53 -14.83 19.28
N ARG A 650 44.08 -14.40 20.43
CA ARG A 650 44.36 -15.32 21.55
C ARG A 650 44.06 -14.72 22.92
N ILE A 651 43.18 -15.39 23.67
CA ILE A 651 42.94 -15.12 25.09
C ILE A 651 44.17 -15.52 25.91
N LEU A 652 44.60 -14.63 26.81
CA LEU A 652 45.68 -14.89 27.76
C LEU A 652 45.25 -15.98 28.75
N LYS A 653 46.11 -17.00 28.92
CA LYS A 653 45.96 -18.02 29.97
C LYS A 653 47.29 -18.21 30.68
N ALA A 654 47.32 -18.01 31.99
CA ALA A 654 48.49 -18.22 32.82
C ALA A 654 48.15 -19.11 34.03
N ALA A 655 48.95 -20.15 34.27
CA ALA A 655 48.74 -21.03 35.42
C ALA A 655 48.91 -20.24 36.73
N PRO A 656 48.06 -20.44 37.74
CA PRO A 656 48.20 -19.77 39.03
C PRO A 656 49.61 -19.95 39.63
N GLY A 657 50.27 -18.85 40.00
CA GLY A 657 51.62 -18.88 40.56
C GLY A 657 52.76 -19.09 39.54
N SER A 658 52.44 -19.18 38.24
CA SER A 658 53.43 -19.26 37.15
C SER A 658 53.71 -17.89 36.55
N ILE A 659 54.94 -17.68 36.09
CA ILE A 659 55.31 -16.54 35.25
C ILE A 659 54.57 -16.64 33.91
N VAL A 660 54.01 -15.53 33.44
CA VAL A 660 53.38 -15.41 32.13
C VAL A 660 54.44 -15.60 31.04
N LYS A 661 54.24 -16.60 30.17
CA LYS A 661 55.20 -16.93 29.08
C LYS A 661 55.05 -16.04 27.85
N ASP A 662 53.85 -15.51 27.62
CA ASP A 662 53.57 -14.60 26.50
C ASP A 662 54.13 -13.20 26.80
N THR A 663 54.70 -12.53 25.79
CA THR A 663 55.23 -11.17 25.88
C THR A 663 54.19 -10.13 25.44
N GLY A 664 54.22 -8.93 26.01
CA GLY A 664 53.34 -7.81 25.65
C GLY A 664 53.59 -7.22 24.26
N HIS A 665 54.68 -7.59 23.60
CA HIS A 665 55.05 -7.06 22.27
C HIS A 665 53.92 -7.16 21.24
N LYS A 666 53.20 -8.29 21.19
CA LYS A 666 52.09 -8.51 20.24
C LYS A 666 50.92 -7.55 20.47
N ILE A 667 50.57 -7.25 21.71
CA ILE A 667 49.46 -6.33 21.99
C ILE A 667 49.87 -4.86 21.88
N ALA A 668 51.17 -4.56 21.90
CA ALA A 668 51.69 -3.20 21.70
C ALA A 668 51.82 -2.82 20.22
N GLU A 669 52.31 -3.76 19.40
CA GLU A 669 52.69 -3.52 17.99
C GLU A 669 51.65 -3.99 16.96
N CYS A 670 50.52 -4.58 17.38
CA CYS A 670 49.47 -5.03 16.47
C CYS A 670 48.15 -4.30 16.73
N ASP A 671 47.32 -4.21 15.69
CA ASP A 671 45.92 -3.84 15.86
C ASP A 671 45.20 -4.91 16.69
N MET A 672 44.44 -4.46 17.67
CA MET A 672 43.73 -5.34 18.60
C MET A 672 42.22 -5.23 18.35
N PRO A 673 41.47 -6.34 18.34
CA PRO A 673 40.05 -6.29 18.04
C PRO A 673 39.30 -5.50 19.11
N LEU A 674 38.40 -4.61 18.72
CA LEU A 674 37.52 -3.91 19.67
C LEU A 674 36.49 -4.88 20.27
N TYR A 675 36.08 -5.89 19.50
CA TYR A 675 35.10 -6.90 19.90
C TYR A 675 35.67 -8.31 19.74
N TYR A 676 35.51 -9.14 20.76
CA TYR A 676 36.06 -10.50 20.79
C TYR A 676 35.04 -11.51 21.36
N PRO A 677 34.94 -12.75 20.86
CA PRO A 677 34.03 -13.76 21.40
C PRO A 677 34.34 -14.12 22.86
N CYS A 678 33.35 -14.01 23.74
CA CYS A 678 33.47 -14.38 25.14
C CYS A 678 33.24 -15.88 25.35
N SER A 679 34.12 -16.56 26.10
CA SER A 679 34.00 -18.00 26.36
C SER A 679 32.86 -18.38 27.31
N CYS A 680 32.08 -17.43 27.85
CA CYS A 680 30.99 -17.74 28.77
C CYS A 680 29.79 -18.42 28.09
N ARG A 681 29.51 -18.08 26.82
CA ARG A 681 28.41 -18.65 26.04
C ARG A 681 28.68 -18.48 24.55
N PRO A 682 28.36 -19.47 23.69
CA PRO A 682 28.44 -19.33 22.25
C PRO A 682 27.66 -18.10 21.75
N GLY A 683 28.25 -17.34 20.82
CA GLY A 683 27.65 -16.12 20.25
C GLY A 683 27.71 -14.88 21.13
N LYS A 684 28.26 -14.96 22.36
CA LYS A 684 28.42 -13.78 23.23
C LYS A 684 29.68 -13.01 22.83
N ILE A 685 29.55 -11.70 22.69
CA ILE A 685 30.65 -10.79 22.37
C ILE A 685 31.08 -10.03 23.63
N ALA A 686 32.38 -9.85 23.80
CA ALA A 686 33.01 -8.95 24.77
C ALA A 686 33.64 -7.78 24.03
N GLN A 687 33.61 -6.59 24.64
CA GLN A 687 34.21 -5.38 24.11
C GLN A 687 35.50 -5.08 24.87
N LEU A 688 36.52 -4.56 24.19
CA LEU A 688 37.71 -4.01 24.82
C LEU A 688 37.29 -2.77 25.62
N MET A 689 37.39 -2.86 26.95
CA MET A 689 36.90 -1.82 27.86
C MET A 689 38.01 -1.15 28.66
N ARG A 690 39.17 -1.79 28.90
CA ARG A 690 40.25 -1.17 29.68
C ARG A 690 41.65 -1.50 29.16
N LEU A 691 42.54 -0.51 29.25
CA LEU A 691 43.98 -0.67 29.05
C LEU A 691 44.69 -0.53 30.40
N HIS A 692 45.54 -1.49 30.74
CA HIS A 692 46.30 -1.52 31.98
C HIS A 692 47.76 -1.23 31.69
N VAL A 693 48.38 -0.34 32.48
CA VAL A 693 49.82 -0.03 32.37
C VAL A 693 50.43 0.09 33.76
N VAL A 694 51.41 -0.74 34.05
CA VAL A 694 52.25 -0.63 35.24
C VAL A 694 53.59 -0.05 34.82
N THR A 695 53.85 1.20 35.21
CA THR A 695 55.06 1.92 34.84
C THR A 695 56.25 1.49 35.70
N PRO A 696 57.46 1.40 35.12
CA PRO A 696 58.65 0.92 35.81
C PRO A 696 59.21 1.98 36.77
N LYS A 697 60.14 1.56 37.63
CA LYS A 697 60.97 2.47 38.45
C LYS A 697 62.14 3.10 37.69
N ALA A 698 62.41 2.63 36.48
CA ALA A 698 63.45 3.18 35.62
C ALA A 698 63.07 4.60 35.14
N PRO A 699 64.05 5.46 34.80
CA PRO A 699 63.81 6.84 34.35
C PRO A 699 63.29 6.86 32.90
N VAL A 700 62.06 6.38 32.71
CA VAL A 700 61.33 6.39 31.43
C VAL A 700 59.89 6.81 31.69
N TYR A 701 59.25 7.45 30.73
CA TYR A 701 57.82 7.73 30.78
C TYR A 701 57.08 6.78 29.85
N CYS A 702 56.09 6.06 30.39
CA CYS A 702 55.14 5.34 29.56
C CYS A 702 54.08 6.32 29.01
N THR A 703 53.60 6.10 27.79
CA THR A 703 52.58 6.93 27.15
C THR A 703 51.41 6.10 26.64
N LEU A 704 50.20 6.66 26.67
CA LEU A 704 49.01 6.09 26.06
C LEU A 704 48.48 6.96 24.93
N ASN A 705 48.15 6.35 23.79
CA ASN A 705 47.58 7.02 22.63
C ASN A 705 46.55 6.12 21.91
N PRO A 706 45.44 5.74 22.56
CA PRO A 706 44.49 4.84 21.94
C PRO A 706 43.78 5.51 20.76
N LYS A 707 43.76 4.81 19.62
CA LYS A 707 43.03 5.18 18.42
C LYS A 707 42.07 4.07 18.07
N ILE A 708 40.77 4.33 18.12
CA ILE A 708 39.75 3.29 17.97
C ILE A 708 38.95 3.51 16.70
N GLN A 709 38.83 2.47 15.89
CA GLN A 709 37.98 2.42 14.73
C GLN A 709 36.86 1.40 14.98
N PRO A 710 35.62 1.81 15.32
CA PRO A 710 34.52 0.91 15.64
C PRO A 710 34.11 -0.04 14.51
N THR A 711 34.25 0.36 13.26
CA THR A 711 33.96 -0.46 12.07
C THR A 711 34.89 -0.03 10.95
N ALA A 712 35.27 -0.94 10.05
CA ALA A 712 36.10 -0.58 8.89
C ALA A 712 35.50 0.62 8.13
N GLY A 713 36.29 1.69 7.95
CA GLY A 713 35.86 2.93 7.29
C GLY A 713 35.19 3.96 8.19
N SER A 714 34.90 3.65 9.47
CA SER A 714 34.38 4.65 10.42
C SER A 714 35.47 5.66 10.83
N PRO A 715 35.07 6.83 11.38
CA PRO A 715 36.00 7.76 12.01
C PRO A 715 36.86 7.08 13.08
N ILE A 716 38.07 7.60 13.26
CA ILE A 716 39.02 7.12 14.26
C ILE A 716 38.87 7.98 15.51
N PHE A 717 38.39 7.37 16.58
CA PHE A 717 38.13 8.00 17.87
C PHE A 717 39.41 8.11 18.70
N ILE A 718 39.59 9.26 19.34
CA ILE A 718 40.77 9.60 20.15
C ILE A 718 40.35 10.18 21.50
N SER A 719 41.24 10.12 22.49
CA SER A 719 41.01 10.70 23.80
C SER A 719 41.45 12.17 23.92
N THR A 720 42.40 12.62 23.09
CA THR A 720 42.90 14.01 23.08
C THR A 720 43.59 14.34 21.76
N THR A 721 43.60 15.61 21.37
CA THR A 721 44.37 16.16 20.25
C THR A 721 45.82 16.50 20.62
N ASN A 722 46.15 16.55 21.92
CA ASN A 722 47.46 16.99 22.43
C ASN A 722 48.57 15.91 22.33
N GLY A 723 48.34 14.85 21.57
CA GLY A 723 49.27 13.74 21.40
C GLY A 723 49.23 12.70 22.54
N PRO A 724 50.25 11.81 22.62
CA PRO A 724 50.28 10.72 23.60
C PRO A 724 50.28 11.23 25.05
N THR A 725 49.39 10.67 25.87
CA THR A 725 49.25 11.03 27.29
C THR A 725 50.37 10.40 28.11
N LYS A 726 51.20 11.21 28.76
CA LYS A 726 52.33 10.76 29.61
C LYS A 726 51.83 10.25 30.97
N LEU A 727 52.32 9.10 31.41
CA LEU A 727 52.00 8.48 32.69
C LEU A 727 53.11 8.72 33.72
N THR A 728 52.74 8.85 34.99
CA THR A 728 53.71 8.98 36.10
C THR A 728 54.51 7.69 36.29
N GLN A 729 55.77 7.84 36.73
CA GLN A 729 56.68 6.73 36.99
C GLN A 729 56.26 5.91 38.21
N SER A 730 56.68 4.64 38.27
CA SER A 730 56.44 3.75 39.42
C SER A 730 54.97 3.59 39.84
N ALA A 731 54.03 3.71 38.93
CA ALA A 731 52.58 3.74 39.18
C ALA A 731 51.81 2.70 38.37
N TYR A 732 50.57 2.39 38.78
CA TYR A 732 49.64 1.53 38.04
C TYR A 732 48.46 2.35 37.53
N TRP A 733 48.38 2.52 36.22
CA TRP A 733 47.34 3.24 35.51
C TRP A 733 46.35 2.32 34.80
N VAL A 734 45.09 2.72 34.78
CA VAL A 734 44.00 2.06 34.04
C VAL A 734 43.26 3.10 33.21
N MET A 735 43.20 2.86 31.90
CA MET A 735 42.41 3.66 30.97
C MET A 735 41.14 2.92 30.60
N ARG A 736 39.97 3.44 30.95
CA ARG A 736 38.68 2.92 30.51
C ARG A 736 38.30 3.53 29.15
N LEU A 737 37.97 2.65 28.22
CA LEU A 737 37.51 2.98 26.88
C LEU A 737 35.99 3.21 26.84
N PRO A 738 35.49 3.99 25.87
CA PRO A 738 34.07 4.22 25.67
C PRO A 738 33.27 2.91 25.49
N PHE A 739 32.07 2.86 26.06
CA PHE A 739 31.14 1.74 25.86
C PHE A 739 30.45 1.85 24.50
N ALA A 740 29.98 3.04 24.14
CA ALA A 740 29.39 3.33 22.84
C ALA A 740 30.20 4.41 22.11
N TYR A 741 30.40 4.27 20.81
CA TYR A 741 31.13 5.24 19.99
C TYR A 741 30.13 6.05 19.18
N VAL A 742 30.22 7.38 19.27
CA VAL A 742 29.27 8.31 18.64
C VAL A 742 30.03 9.46 18.00
N ALA A 743 29.84 9.65 16.70
CA ALA A 743 30.31 10.80 15.94
C ALA A 743 29.18 11.29 15.02
N ASP A 744 29.07 12.60 14.80
CA ASP A 744 28.12 13.19 13.84
C ASP A 744 26.65 12.75 14.04
N LYS A 745 26.23 12.56 15.30
CA LYS A 745 24.92 12.03 15.72
C LYS A 745 24.64 10.57 15.34
N GLU A 746 25.59 9.89 14.72
CA GLU A 746 25.52 8.46 14.45
C GLU A 746 26.22 7.66 15.56
N HIS A 747 25.57 6.58 16.00
CA HIS A 747 26.18 5.63 16.92
C HIS A 747 26.62 4.37 16.17
N PHE A 748 27.84 3.91 16.46
CA PHE A 748 28.38 2.72 15.81
C PHE A 748 27.97 1.46 16.59
N LYS A 749 27.23 0.58 15.91
CA LYS A 749 26.83 -0.72 16.45
C LYS A 749 28.03 -1.64 16.59
N GLN A 750 27.91 -2.65 17.46
CA GLN A 750 28.95 -3.65 17.65
C GLN A 750 29.25 -4.38 16.34
N ASN A 751 30.53 -4.39 15.95
CA ASN A 751 30.98 -4.96 14.68
C ASN A 751 32.32 -5.65 14.85
N MET A 752 32.44 -6.91 14.44
CA MET A 752 33.67 -7.70 14.58
C MET A 752 34.88 -7.13 13.82
N THR A 753 34.66 -6.21 12.88
CA THR A 753 35.73 -5.50 12.16
C THR A 753 36.34 -4.34 12.95
N GLY A 754 35.75 -3.96 14.08
CA GLY A 754 36.24 -2.86 14.91
C GLY A 754 37.58 -3.18 15.57
N LYS A 755 38.46 -2.18 15.68
CA LYS A 755 39.85 -2.34 16.17
C LYS A 755 40.32 -1.15 17.00
N LEU A 756 41.16 -1.43 17.98
CA LEU A 756 42.15 -0.51 18.52
C LEU A 756 43.39 -0.57 17.61
N LEU A 757 43.76 0.55 17.01
CA LEU A 757 44.92 0.62 16.11
C LEU A 757 46.23 0.50 16.91
N GLN A 758 47.25 -0.08 16.27
CA GLN A 758 48.59 -0.22 16.82
C GLN A 758 49.19 1.13 17.29
N GLY A 759 50.12 1.08 18.23
CA GLY A 759 50.75 2.28 18.81
C GLY A 759 49.96 2.91 19.96
N ALA A 760 49.05 2.15 20.58
CA ALA A 760 48.32 2.58 21.76
C ALA A 760 49.22 2.74 23.00
N PHE A 761 50.29 1.95 23.10
CA PHE A 761 51.31 2.04 24.15
C PHE A 761 52.62 2.59 23.59
N GLY A 762 53.32 3.40 24.39
CA GLY A 762 54.65 3.90 24.05
C GLY A 762 55.52 4.08 25.29
N VAL A 763 56.83 4.20 25.08
CA VAL A 763 57.81 4.52 26.12
C VAL A 763 58.76 5.57 25.56
N ILE A 764 58.98 6.65 26.30
CA ILE A 764 59.93 7.71 25.99
C ILE A 764 60.95 7.83 27.11
N GLU A 765 62.17 8.25 26.78
CA GLU A 765 63.21 8.56 27.77
C GLU A 765 62.72 9.69 28.70
N ALA A 766 63.01 9.57 30.00
CA ALA A 766 62.85 10.71 30.89
C ALA A 766 64.02 11.68 30.67
N ASP A 767 63.72 12.97 30.57
CA ASP A 767 64.70 14.04 30.35
C ASP A 767 65.75 14.13 31.47
#